data_AF-A0AAU2CDZ6-F1
#
_entry.id   AF-A0AAU2CDZ6-F1
#
_cell.length_a   1.000
_cell.length_b   1.000
_cell.length_c   1.000
_cell.angle_alpha   90.00
_cell.angle_beta   90.00
_cell.angle_gamma   90.00
#
_symmetry.space_group_name_H-M   'P 1'
#
loop_
_entity.id
_entity.type
_entity.pdbx_description
1 polymer ?
#
loop_
_entity_poly.entity_id
_entity_poly.type
_entity_poly.pdbx_seq_one_letter_code
_entity_poly.pdbx_strand_id
1 'polypeptide(L)'
;MPSGVTRTTLRHMTYFPPPAEELRFLDSELRQLDARRAQLLARRAWLITMLQQAVQPAPPVWPSRPAQPGPSARPEATAPGVQNVLLLLGGILLTIAAMVFTLVSWGHLGIAGRSLVLGAVTLAVLGAPVALLRRGLRSTAESVAGLGLALTVLDAYALHEVVFTAADAATYTAAASTALAALWAAYGTALAALPGSAGLRLPHPAALAVAQLPLVLWTVALGGGPLTVTAAVLLTTAFDAVVALRVAERPVRVVALVCAFGTGGWGVLAAGLLSLGAAGPSAAARAAALLLLAAVIALGVARFAPRPGLATGMATTAALCAVAGPVGVLRVSVPGDWVVPACLACGIALLAAARGPAAMRRGVVLASGVVQAGAVLWAVPAVGVTLLGPVAWLRHSWAGAPADARAAVTVDAFWPPYAVTVPLVLLAVAAVLATAVRGEELRPQALTAALTLTWAAVLVTPTALELPYLVGLLIQGLSVPVLLAVALHGSALRGAAARTATGLALLTSLGLAFLSLATESATLGVLASLTVVFAVAAWRGRQTPMCAAAALGWATALACAVGASAGWRPEIVALLVLVVPVAAALLAARLDDSATTVTVEVTGAVAGFVAIALAVADPPLLALVLSLCGVIAAGTAVRPDRRDVGYAAVALFVLASWVRLAAWQVGLPEAYTLPVTVPALLVGALRRRRDPAASSWTAYGPGLTVTLLPSLATAWSDAEWTRPLLLGAAGLLLTLLGARHRLRAPLVLGGSVLALVALHELAPYLVQVTDALPRWVPPALAGLLLLALGATYEQRLRDVRRVREVLGRMN
;
A
#
# COMPACT_ATOMS: atom_id res chain seq x y z
N MET A 1 -16.94 -41.78 14.22
CA MET A 1 -16.27 -43.09 14.06
C MET A 1 -16.66 -43.62 12.70
N PRO A 2 -15.77 -44.13 11.83
CA PRO A 2 -14.35 -44.53 12.03
C PRO A 2 -13.40 -43.37 11.67
N SER A 3 -12.07 -43.39 11.76
CA SER A 3 -11.03 -44.41 12.05
C SER A 3 -9.78 -43.67 12.56
N GLY A 4 -8.99 -44.34 13.41
CA GLY A 4 -7.90 -43.76 14.18
C GLY A 4 -6.75 -43.16 13.37
N VAL A 5 -6.19 -42.07 13.90
CA VAL A 5 -4.89 -41.55 13.49
C VAL A 5 -3.82 -42.45 14.11
N THR A 6 -3.20 -43.22 13.23
CA THR A 6 -2.10 -44.14 13.48
C THR A 6 -0.88 -43.42 14.05
N ARG A 7 -0.27 -44.03 15.07
CA ARG A 7 0.92 -43.60 15.81
C ARG A 7 2.23 -43.67 14.99
N THR A 8 2.15 -43.63 13.66
CA THR A 8 3.26 -43.94 12.74
C THR A 8 3.86 -42.73 12.02
N THR A 9 3.28 -41.53 12.13
CA THR A 9 3.85 -40.32 11.49
C THR A 9 5.07 -39.73 12.19
N LEU A 10 5.37 -40.13 13.43
CA LEU A 10 6.56 -39.65 14.16
C LEU A 10 7.84 -40.48 13.91
N ARG A 11 7.78 -41.54 13.08
CA ARG A 11 8.95 -42.41 12.82
C ARG A 11 9.76 -42.04 11.57
N HIS A 12 9.43 -40.96 10.85
CA HIS A 12 10.11 -40.59 9.60
C HIS A 12 10.65 -39.16 9.51
N MET A 13 10.73 -38.39 10.60
CA MET A 13 11.51 -37.14 10.59
C MET A 13 12.97 -37.41 10.94
N THR A 14 13.73 -37.91 9.96
CA THR A 14 15.20 -38.04 10.03
C THR A 14 15.94 -36.73 9.78
N TYR A 15 15.25 -35.58 9.86
CA TYR A 15 15.86 -34.25 9.76
C TYR A 15 15.21 -33.35 10.81
N PHE A 16 15.97 -32.97 11.84
CA PHE A 16 15.57 -31.90 12.75
C PHE A 16 15.86 -30.57 12.03
N PRO A 17 14.85 -29.82 11.57
CA PRO A 17 15.08 -28.48 11.06
C PRO A 17 15.61 -27.60 12.20
N PRO A 18 16.35 -26.52 11.90
CA PRO A 18 16.78 -25.57 12.93
C PRO A 18 15.57 -25.09 13.75
N PRO A 19 15.73 -24.85 15.08
CA PRO A 19 14.61 -24.57 15.99
C PRO A 19 13.72 -23.39 15.59
N ALA A 20 14.25 -22.46 14.78
CA ALA A 20 13.48 -21.37 14.21
C ALA A 20 12.43 -21.81 13.15
N GLU A 21 12.71 -22.86 12.38
CA GLU A 21 11.78 -23.42 11.40
C GLU A 21 10.71 -24.29 12.06
N GLU A 22 11.07 -25.03 13.11
CA GLU A 22 10.12 -25.79 13.92
C GLU A 22 9.14 -24.87 14.66
N LEU A 23 9.63 -23.77 15.24
CA LEU A 23 8.79 -22.72 15.81
C LEU A 23 7.83 -22.12 14.77
N ARG A 24 8.31 -21.83 13.55
CA ARG A 24 7.46 -21.31 12.47
C ARG A 24 6.37 -22.30 12.07
N PHE A 25 6.69 -23.60 12.03
CA PHE A 25 5.72 -24.64 11.74
C PHE A 25 4.67 -24.74 12.84
N LEU A 26 5.08 -24.76 14.11
CA LEU A 26 4.17 -24.78 15.26
C LEU A 26 3.29 -23.52 15.32
N ASP A 27 3.84 -22.34 15.05
CA ASP A 27 3.08 -21.09 14.98
C ASP A 27 2.07 -21.09 13.82
N SER A 28 2.36 -21.80 12.73
CA SER A 28 1.44 -21.95 11.61
C SER A 28 0.28 -22.91 11.92
N GLU A 29 0.58 -24.03 12.59
CA GLU A 29 -0.40 -24.99 13.10
C GLU A 29 -1.33 -24.34 14.14
N LEU A 30 -0.76 -23.62 15.11
CA LEU A 30 -1.54 -22.90 16.13
C LEU A 30 -2.48 -21.86 15.51
N ARG A 31 -2.01 -21.09 14.52
CA ARG A 31 -2.85 -20.16 13.78
C ARG A 31 -3.99 -20.84 13.02
N GLN A 32 -3.75 -22.02 12.43
CA GLN A 32 -4.81 -22.79 11.77
C GLN A 32 -5.85 -23.30 12.77
N LEU A 33 -5.42 -23.76 13.94
CA LEU A 33 -6.33 -24.22 15.01
C LEU A 33 -7.17 -23.07 15.56
N ASP A 34 -6.59 -21.88 15.76
CA ASP A 34 -7.33 -20.70 16.20
C ASP A 34 -8.33 -20.22 15.16
N ALA A 35 -7.97 -20.23 13.88
CA ALA A 35 -8.90 -19.93 12.78
C ALA A 35 -10.08 -20.92 12.77
N ARG A 36 -9.80 -22.20 12.97
CA ARG A 36 -10.84 -23.24 13.02
C ARG A 36 -11.74 -23.07 14.25
N ARG A 37 -11.18 -22.72 15.40
CA ARG A 37 -11.93 -22.42 16.63
C ARG A 37 -12.85 -21.23 16.44
N ALA A 38 -12.37 -20.14 15.85
CA ALA A 38 -13.16 -18.94 15.56
C ALA A 38 -14.33 -19.25 14.62
N GLN A 39 -14.11 -20.05 13.57
CA GLN A 39 -15.15 -20.48 12.66
C GLN A 39 -16.27 -21.28 13.36
N LEU A 40 -15.90 -22.21 14.26
CA LEU A 40 -16.85 -23.00 15.03
C LEU A 40 -17.66 -22.14 16.02
N LEU A 41 -17.02 -21.16 16.67
CA LEU A 41 -17.71 -20.23 17.57
C LEU A 41 -18.70 -19.32 16.81
N ALA A 42 -18.31 -18.81 15.64
CA ALA A 42 -19.20 -18.03 14.78
C ALA A 42 -20.42 -18.85 14.34
N ARG A 43 -20.21 -20.12 13.95
CA ARG A 43 -21.31 -21.03 13.58
C ARG A 43 -22.24 -21.32 14.76
N ARG A 44 -21.69 -21.50 15.97
CA ARG A 44 -22.48 -21.69 17.20
C ARG A 44 -23.34 -20.47 17.51
N ALA A 45 -22.77 -19.25 17.45
CA ALA A 45 -23.51 -18.01 17.69
C ALA A 45 -24.67 -17.83 16.68
N TRP A 46 -24.41 -18.16 15.41
CA TRP A 46 -25.43 -18.15 14.37
C TRP A 46 -26.55 -19.17 14.64
N LEU A 47 -26.22 -20.39 15.08
CA LEU A 47 -27.24 -21.40 15.42
C LEU A 47 -28.10 -20.98 16.61
N ILE A 48 -27.51 -20.31 17.61
CA ILE A 48 -28.24 -19.80 18.78
C ILE A 48 -29.23 -18.71 18.36
N THR A 49 -28.82 -17.78 17.48
CA THR A 49 -29.70 -16.70 17.00
C THR A 49 -30.85 -17.24 16.15
N MET A 50 -30.60 -18.24 15.30
CA MET A 50 -31.66 -18.92 14.54
C MET A 50 -32.67 -19.64 15.43
N LEU A 51 -32.20 -20.33 16.49
CA LEU A 51 -33.09 -20.98 17.46
C LEU A 51 -33.90 -19.95 18.26
N GLN A 52 -33.32 -18.81 18.61
CA GLN A 52 -34.04 -17.72 19.29
C GLN A 52 -35.12 -17.09 18.41
N GLN A 53 -34.88 -16.94 17.11
CA GLN A 53 -35.87 -16.45 16.15
C GLN A 53 -37.03 -17.44 15.94
N ALA A 54 -36.77 -18.75 16.01
CA ALA A 54 -37.80 -19.78 15.90
C ALA A 54 -38.72 -19.87 17.14
N VAL A 55 -38.29 -19.34 18.29
CA VAL A 55 -39.02 -19.42 19.57
C VAL A 55 -39.83 -18.14 19.89
N GLN A 56 -39.70 -17.06 19.11
CA GLN A 56 -40.53 -15.87 19.32
C GLN A 56 -41.93 -16.01 18.69
N PRO A 57 -43.02 -15.88 19.47
CA PRO A 57 -44.37 -15.84 18.92
C PRO A 57 -44.65 -14.47 18.27
N ALA A 58 -45.12 -14.49 17.03
CA ALA A 58 -45.49 -13.30 16.27
C ALA A 58 -46.83 -12.68 16.77
N PRO A 59 -47.02 -11.35 16.70
CA PRO A 59 -48.27 -10.70 17.08
C PRO A 59 -49.40 -10.95 16.06
N PRO A 60 -50.69 -10.89 16.46
CA PRO A 60 -51.81 -11.33 15.64
C PRO A 60 -52.28 -10.24 14.66
N VAL A 61 -52.55 -10.63 13.41
CA VAL A 61 -53.21 -9.78 12.39
C VAL A 61 -54.27 -10.60 11.63
N TRP A 62 -55.49 -10.04 11.52
CA TRP A 62 -56.70 -10.58 10.89
C TRP A 62 -56.76 -10.40 9.35
N PRO A 63 -57.69 -11.07 8.62
CA PRO A 63 -57.48 -11.51 7.25
C PRO A 63 -58.21 -10.68 6.16
N SER A 64 -57.61 -10.54 4.96
CA SER A 64 -58.34 -10.42 3.67
C SER A 64 -57.43 -10.44 2.41
N ARG A 65 -57.52 -11.55 1.65
CA ARG A 65 -57.59 -11.74 0.16
C ARG A 65 -56.60 -11.05 -0.83
N PRO A 66 -56.48 -11.56 -2.09
CA PRO A 66 -55.27 -12.22 -2.60
C PRO A 66 -54.50 -11.40 -3.65
N ALA A 67 -53.16 -11.50 -3.68
CA ALA A 67 -52.35 -10.99 -4.79
C ALA A 67 -50.99 -11.69 -4.94
N GLN A 68 -50.79 -12.23 -6.15
CA GLN A 68 -49.56 -12.34 -6.97
C GLN A 68 -48.34 -13.15 -6.47
N PRO A 69 -47.83 -14.10 -7.29
CA PRO A 69 -46.53 -14.73 -7.05
C PRO A 69 -45.38 -13.79 -7.43
N GLY A 70 -44.71 -13.21 -6.42
CA GLY A 70 -43.37 -12.62 -6.51
C GLY A 70 -42.27 -13.70 -6.36
N PRO A 71 -41.02 -13.41 -6.80
CA PRO A 71 -40.10 -14.41 -7.32
C PRO A 71 -39.69 -15.45 -6.27
N SER A 72 -39.95 -16.72 -6.58
CA SER A 72 -39.29 -17.82 -5.88
C SER A 72 -37.78 -17.66 -6.04
N ALA A 73 -37.09 -17.51 -4.91
CA ALA A 73 -35.68 -17.79 -4.82
C ALA A 73 -35.45 -19.19 -5.40
N ARG A 74 -34.60 -19.25 -6.43
CA ARG A 74 -34.27 -20.48 -7.13
C ARG A 74 -33.78 -21.52 -6.12
N PRO A 75 -34.25 -22.78 -6.19
CA PRO A 75 -33.62 -23.88 -5.48
C PRO A 75 -32.16 -24.02 -5.91
N GLU A 76 -31.25 -24.01 -4.94
CA GLU A 76 -29.93 -24.63 -5.11
C GLU A 76 -30.17 -26.13 -5.34
N ALA A 77 -29.84 -26.60 -6.55
CA ALA A 77 -30.03 -27.94 -7.09
C ALA A 77 -31.49 -28.33 -7.44
N THR A 78 -31.87 -28.10 -8.70
CA THR A 78 -33.01 -28.79 -9.32
C THR A 78 -32.65 -30.25 -9.63
N ALA A 79 -33.61 -31.16 -9.43
CA ALA A 79 -33.54 -32.60 -9.74
C ALA A 79 -32.94 -33.03 -11.12
N PRO A 80 -32.89 -32.21 -12.19
CA PRO A 80 -32.19 -32.57 -13.43
C PRO A 80 -30.64 -32.61 -13.32
N GLY A 81 -30.05 -32.02 -12.26
CA GLY A 81 -28.60 -31.96 -12.08
C GLY A 81 -27.97 -33.30 -11.70
N VAL A 82 -28.61 -34.07 -10.82
CA VAL A 82 -28.12 -35.38 -10.38
C VAL A 82 -28.28 -36.43 -11.48
N GLN A 83 -29.39 -36.38 -12.24
CA GLN A 83 -29.61 -37.27 -13.38
C GLN A 83 -28.60 -37.01 -14.51
N ASN A 84 -28.29 -35.74 -14.81
CA ASN A 84 -27.28 -35.39 -15.80
C ASN A 84 -25.86 -35.75 -15.33
N VAL A 85 -25.55 -35.61 -14.04
CA VAL A 85 -24.25 -36.04 -13.49
C VAL A 85 -24.10 -37.55 -13.50
N LEU A 86 -25.15 -38.31 -13.15
CA LEU A 86 -25.14 -39.78 -13.22
C LEU A 86 -25.07 -40.30 -14.66
N LEU A 87 -25.76 -39.65 -15.61
CA LEU A 87 -25.68 -39.98 -17.04
C LEU A 87 -24.32 -39.62 -17.65
N LEU A 88 -23.72 -38.49 -17.25
CA LEU A 88 -22.38 -38.09 -17.72
C LEU A 88 -21.30 -39.01 -17.12
N LEU A 89 -21.39 -39.35 -15.83
CA LEU A 89 -20.49 -40.29 -15.15
C LEU A 89 -20.63 -41.69 -15.73
N GLY A 90 -21.86 -42.13 -16.04
CA GLY A 90 -22.15 -43.39 -16.71
C GLY A 90 -21.62 -43.43 -18.15
N GLY A 91 -21.75 -42.32 -18.90
CA GLY A 91 -21.15 -42.16 -20.22
C GLY A 91 -19.63 -42.22 -20.17
N ILE A 92 -19.00 -41.49 -19.25
CA ILE A 92 -17.54 -41.48 -19.02
C ILE A 92 -17.04 -42.88 -18.64
N LEU A 93 -17.69 -43.54 -17.67
CA LEU A 93 -17.35 -44.91 -17.25
C LEU A 93 -17.50 -45.90 -18.40
N LEU A 94 -18.51 -45.75 -19.26
CA LEU A 94 -18.71 -46.62 -20.41
C LEU A 94 -17.66 -46.37 -21.51
N THR A 95 -17.26 -45.12 -21.77
CA THR A 95 -16.11 -44.82 -22.65
C THR A 95 -14.79 -45.35 -22.09
N ILE A 96 -14.56 -45.23 -20.77
CA ILE A 96 -13.37 -45.79 -20.12
C ILE A 96 -13.40 -47.32 -20.20
N ALA A 97 -14.56 -47.95 -19.96
CA ALA A 97 -14.74 -49.39 -20.09
C ALA A 97 -14.54 -49.87 -21.54
N ALA A 98 -15.05 -49.14 -22.53
CA ALA A 98 -14.80 -49.40 -23.93
C ALA A 98 -13.31 -49.27 -24.26
N MET A 99 -12.64 -48.22 -23.77
CA MET A 99 -11.20 -48.00 -23.97
C MET A 99 -10.35 -49.11 -23.33
N VAL A 100 -10.68 -49.51 -22.10
CA VAL A 100 -10.01 -50.63 -21.39
C VAL A 100 -10.30 -51.95 -22.10
N PHE A 101 -11.52 -52.20 -22.56
CA PHE A 101 -11.87 -53.39 -23.33
C PHE A 101 -11.07 -53.47 -24.64
N THR A 102 -10.87 -52.33 -25.33
CA THR A 102 -9.99 -52.25 -26.52
C THR A 102 -8.51 -52.45 -26.20
N LEU A 103 -8.07 -52.11 -24.99
CA LEU A 103 -6.68 -52.27 -24.52
C LEU A 103 -6.37 -53.64 -23.90
N VAL A 104 -7.36 -54.36 -23.37
CA VAL A 104 -7.16 -55.58 -22.54
C VAL A 104 -7.59 -56.87 -23.24
N SER A 105 -8.51 -56.83 -24.22
CA SER A 105 -8.94 -58.04 -24.95
C SER A 105 -7.99 -58.38 -26.10
N TRP A 106 -6.75 -58.77 -25.76
CA TRP A 106 -5.62 -58.83 -26.71
C TRP A 106 -5.19 -60.24 -27.17
N GLY A 107 -5.83 -61.31 -26.71
CA GLY A 107 -5.32 -62.68 -26.88
C GLY A 107 -5.54 -63.37 -28.24
N HIS A 108 -6.68 -63.20 -28.91
CA HIS A 108 -7.06 -64.14 -30.01
C HIS A 108 -7.65 -63.51 -31.29
N LEU A 109 -7.91 -62.20 -31.32
CA LEU A 109 -8.42 -61.53 -32.52
C LEU A 109 -7.30 -60.76 -33.21
N GLY A 110 -7.11 -60.97 -34.52
CA GLY A 110 -6.21 -60.16 -35.34
C GLY A 110 -6.64 -58.70 -35.36
N ILE A 111 -5.68 -57.80 -35.59
CA ILE A 111 -5.85 -56.35 -35.55
C ILE A 111 -7.02 -55.88 -36.47
N ALA A 112 -7.16 -56.48 -37.65
CA ALA A 112 -8.27 -56.21 -38.57
C ALA A 112 -9.65 -56.61 -38.01
N GLY A 113 -9.76 -57.75 -37.32
CA GLY A 113 -11.01 -58.21 -36.71
C GLY A 113 -11.49 -57.28 -35.59
N ARG A 114 -10.56 -56.67 -34.85
CA ARG A 114 -10.86 -55.70 -33.79
C ARG A 114 -11.44 -54.40 -34.35
N SER A 115 -10.87 -53.90 -35.45
CA SER A 115 -11.38 -52.69 -36.13
C SER A 115 -12.79 -52.87 -36.71
N LEU A 116 -13.11 -54.08 -37.20
CA LEU A 116 -14.42 -54.39 -37.78
C LEU A 116 -15.51 -54.48 -36.70
N VAL A 117 -15.21 -55.09 -35.55
CA VAL A 117 -16.12 -55.15 -34.40
C VAL A 117 -16.37 -53.74 -33.81
N LEU A 118 -15.32 -52.93 -33.65
CA LEU A 118 -15.44 -51.55 -33.18
C LEU A 118 -16.30 -50.71 -34.15
N GLY A 119 -16.02 -50.76 -35.46
CA GLY A 119 -16.82 -50.05 -36.47
C GLY A 119 -18.29 -50.48 -36.49
N ALA A 120 -18.60 -51.77 -36.31
CA ALA A 120 -19.97 -52.26 -36.22
C ALA A 120 -20.70 -51.73 -34.96
N VAL A 121 -20.01 -51.68 -33.82
CA VAL A 121 -20.55 -51.10 -32.58
C VAL A 121 -20.77 -49.59 -32.75
N THR A 122 -19.83 -48.85 -33.35
CA THR A 122 -19.96 -47.42 -33.60
C THR A 122 -21.16 -47.10 -34.49
N LEU A 123 -21.36 -47.87 -35.58
CA LEU A 123 -22.53 -47.72 -36.46
C LEU A 123 -23.85 -47.98 -35.72
N ALA A 124 -23.91 -49.02 -34.88
CA ALA A 124 -25.10 -49.31 -34.06
C ALA A 124 -25.40 -48.18 -33.07
N VAL A 125 -24.38 -47.64 -32.41
CA VAL A 125 -24.49 -46.53 -31.45
C VAL A 125 -24.89 -45.22 -32.16
N LEU A 126 -24.37 -44.92 -33.35
CA LEU A 126 -24.76 -43.75 -34.15
C LEU A 126 -26.18 -43.87 -34.75
N GLY A 127 -26.67 -45.09 -34.99
CA GLY A 127 -28.02 -45.35 -35.49
C GLY A 127 -29.12 -45.26 -34.42
N ALA A 128 -28.81 -45.63 -33.16
CA ALA A 128 -29.77 -45.67 -32.06
C ALA A 128 -30.50 -44.32 -31.77
N PRO A 129 -29.83 -43.14 -31.85
CA PRO A 129 -30.49 -41.84 -31.71
C PRO A 129 -31.66 -41.62 -32.67
N VAL A 130 -31.63 -42.17 -33.89
CA VAL A 130 -32.72 -42.03 -34.88
C VAL A 130 -34.00 -42.71 -34.39
N ALA A 131 -33.89 -43.93 -33.82
CA ALA A 131 -35.02 -44.65 -33.26
C ALA A 131 -35.53 -44.02 -31.95
N LEU A 132 -34.61 -43.49 -31.11
CA LEU A 132 -34.95 -42.83 -29.84
C LEU A 132 -35.66 -41.49 -30.06
N LEU A 133 -35.28 -40.72 -31.08
CA LEU A 133 -35.94 -39.46 -31.44
C LEU A 133 -37.35 -39.70 -31.97
N ARG A 134 -37.58 -40.76 -32.76
CA ARG A 134 -38.92 -41.19 -33.18
C ARG A 134 -39.83 -41.57 -32.00
N ARG A 135 -39.25 -41.94 -30.86
CA ARG A 135 -39.96 -42.28 -29.61
C ARG A 135 -40.03 -41.15 -28.59
N GLY A 136 -39.50 -39.96 -28.91
CA GLY A 136 -39.55 -38.76 -28.04
C GLY A 136 -38.52 -38.72 -26.89
N LEU A 137 -37.58 -39.66 -26.82
CA LEU A 137 -36.60 -39.79 -25.72
C LEU A 137 -35.32 -38.96 -25.98
N ARG A 138 -35.44 -37.62 -25.88
CA ARG A 138 -34.38 -36.68 -26.29
C ARG A 138 -33.09 -36.74 -25.46
N SER A 139 -33.19 -36.76 -24.13
CA SER A 139 -32.00 -36.74 -23.26
C SER A 139 -31.13 -37.98 -23.44
N THR A 140 -31.76 -39.15 -23.61
CA THR A 140 -31.05 -40.41 -23.84
C THR A 140 -30.42 -40.41 -25.24
N ALA A 141 -31.13 -39.90 -26.25
CA ALA A 141 -30.57 -39.77 -27.60
C ALA A 141 -29.34 -38.84 -27.63
N GLU A 142 -29.29 -37.78 -26.83
CA GLU A 142 -28.11 -36.91 -26.70
C GLU A 142 -26.91 -37.62 -26.06
N SER A 143 -27.13 -38.38 -24.98
CA SER A 143 -26.04 -39.17 -24.35
C SER A 143 -25.49 -40.26 -25.27
N VAL A 144 -26.37 -40.98 -25.97
CA VAL A 144 -25.95 -42.03 -26.92
C VAL A 144 -25.27 -41.43 -28.14
N ALA A 145 -25.73 -40.28 -28.65
CA ALA A 145 -25.04 -39.57 -29.72
C ALA A 145 -23.64 -39.11 -29.27
N GLY A 146 -23.50 -38.55 -28.07
CA GLY A 146 -22.20 -38.18 -27.50
C GLY A 146 -21.22 -39.36 -27.41
N LEU A 147 -21.70 -40.53 -26.98
CA LEU A 147 -20.92 -41.77 -26.98
C LEU A 147 -20.51 -42.19 -28.40
N GLY A 148 -21.43 -42.12 -29.36
CA GLY A 148 -21.15 -42.43 -30.76
C GLY A 148 -20.06 -41.53 -31.36
N LEU A 149 -20.08 -40.22 -31.06
CA LEU A 149 -19.03 -39.30 -31.48
C LEU A 149 -17.67 -39.67 -30.85
N ALA A 150 -17.62 -40.02 -29.56
CA ALA A 150 -16.38 -40.45 -28.91
C ALA A 150 -15.82 -41.74 -29.54
N LEU A 151 -16.68 -42.70 -29.87
CA LEU A 151 -16.28 -43.93 -30.57
C LEU A 151 -15.68 -43.65 -31.95
N THR A 152 -16.20 -42.67 -32.71
CA THR A 152 -15.60 -42.31 -34.01
C THR A 152 -14.17 -41.76 -33.89
N VAL A 153 -13.80 -41.13 -32.77
CA VAL A 153 -12.40 -40.71 -32.52
C VAL A 153 -11.51 -41.93 -32.28
N LEU A 154 -12.01 -42.91 -31.51
CA LEU A 154 -11.31 -44.18 -31.28
C LEU A 154 -11.15 -44.97 -32.58
N ASP A 155 -12.16 -44.98 -33.45
CA ASP A 155 -12.08 -45.62 -34.77
C ASP A 155 -11.03 -44.96 -35.66
N ALA A 156 -10.92 -43.63 -35.62
CA ALA A 156 -9.87 -42.91 -36.35
C ALA A 156 -8.45 -43.24 -35.84
N TYR A 157 -8.28 -43.41 -34.52
CA TYR A 157 -7.00 -43.86 -33.94
C TYR A 157 -6.69 -45.30 -34.33
N ALA A 158 -7.68 -46.20 -34.22
CA ALA A 158 -7.52 -47.59 -34.64
C ALA A 158 -7.17 -47.70 -36.13
N LEU A 159 -7.76 -46.88 -37.01
CA LEU A 159 -7.38 -46.88 -38.43
C LEU A 159 -5.91 -46.47 -38.65
N HIS A 160 -5.34 -45.58 -37.83
CA HIS A 160 -3.93 -45.19 -37.91
C HIS A 160 -3.00 -46.37 -37.62
N GLU A 161 -3.22 -47.01 -36.48
CA GLU A 161 -2.39 -48.12 -35.96
C GLU A 161 -2.45 -49.38 -36.83
N VAL A 162 -3.47 -49.50 -37.68
CA VAL A 162 -3.78 -50.76 -38.37
C VAL A 162 -3.63 -50.66 -39.89
N VAL A 163 -4.15 -49.59 -40.49
CA VAL A 163 -4.24 -49.44 -41.95
C VAL A 163 -3.23 -48.42 -42.47
N PHE A 164 -2.99 -47.35 -41.70
CA PHE A 164 -2.18 -46.21 -42.13
C PHE A 164 -0.89 -46.06 -41.30
N THR A 165 -0.21 -47.17 -40.99
CA THR A 165 1.01 -47.20 -40.16
C THR A 165 2.23 -46.54 -40.81
N ALA A 166 2.25 -46.46 -42.14
CA ALA A 166 3.29 -45.78 -42.91
C ALA A 166 3.00 -44.30 -43.20
N ALA A 167 1.82 -43.79 -42.81
CA ALA A 167 1.45 -42.40 -43.03
C ALA A 167 2.07 -41.49 -41.95
N ASP A 168 2.52 -40.31 -42.37
CA ASP A 168 3.01 -39.31 -41.41
C ASP A 168 1.91 -38.90 -40.42
N ALA A 169 2.22 -38.96 -39.12
CA ALA A 169 1.25 -38.76 -38.05
C ALA A 169 0.57 -37.37 -38.13
N ALA A 170 1.29 -36.34 -38.56
CA ALA A 170 0.73 -35.00 -38.72
C ALA A 170 -0.28 -34.93 -39.87
N THR A 171 0.05 -35.51 -41.03
CA THR A 171 -0.89 -35.56 -42.18
C THR A 171 -2.13 -36.39 -41.87
N TYR A 172 -1.97 -37.53 -41.19
CA TYR A 172 -3.07 -38.42 -40.83
C TYR A 172 -4.01 -37.76 -39.83
N THR A 173 -3.48 -37.14 -38.77
CA THR A 173 -4.30 -36.44 -37.76
C THR A 173 -5.02 -35.21 -38.35
N ALA A 174 -4.39 -34.49 -39.28
CA ALA A 174 -5.06 -33.43 -40.04
C ALA A 174 -6.23 -33.98 -40.86
N ALA A 175 -6.01 -35.03 -41.66
CA ALA A 175 -7.07 -35.65 -42.47
C ALA A 175 -8.20 -36.24 -41.61
N ALA A 176 -7.86 -36.95 -40.54
CA ALA A 176 -8.82 -37.55 -39.62
C ALA A 176 -9.69 -36.51 -38.90
N SER A 177 -9.08 -35.43 -38.37
CA SER A 177 -9.85 -34.34 -37.74
C SER A 177 -10.76 -33.62 -38.74
N THR A 178 -10.31 -33.45 -40.00
CA THR A 178 -11.15 -32.85 -41.07
C THR A 178 -12.35 -33.74 -41.38
N ALA A 179 -12.12 -35.06 -41.51
CA ALA A 179 -13.18 -36.04 -41.77
C ALA A 179 -14.18 -36.14 -40.61
N LEU A 180 -13.70 -36.15 -39.35
CA LEU A 180 -14.55 -36.18 -38.16
C LEU A 180 -15.40 -34.91 -38.03
N ALA A 181 -14.82 -33.72 -38.25
CA ALA A 181 -15.57 -32.46 -38.22
C ALA A 181 -16.70 -32.45 -39.28
N ALA A 182 -16.40 -32.89 -40.51
CA ALA A 182 -17.39 -32.99 -41.58
C ALA A 182 -18.47 -34.04 -41.28
N LEU A 183 -18.07 -35.22 -40.78
CA LEU A 183 -18.98 -36.30 -40.42
C LEU A 183 -19.96 -35.88 -39.32
N TRP A 184 -19.46 -35.21 -38.28
CA TRP A 184 -20.28 -34.77 -37.15
C TRP A 184 -21.23 -33.64 -37.53
N ALA A 185 -20.81 -32.72 -38.41
CA ALA A 185 -21.68 -31.68 -38.97
C ALA A 185 -22.76 -32.28 -39.89
N ALA A 186 -22.39 -33.22 -40.76
CA ALA A 186 -23.33 -33.94 -41.63
C ALA A 186 -24.33 -34.76 -40.82
N TYR A 187 -23.87 -35.43 -39.76
CA TYR A 187 -24.73 -36.20 -38.85
C TYR A 187 -25.74 -35.29 -38.12
N GLY A 188 -25.29 -34.15 -37.59
CA GLY A 188 -26.15 -33.18 -36.94
C GLY A 188 -27.22 -32.60 -37.87
N THR A 189 -26.84 -32.25 -39.10
CA THR A 189 -27.77 -31.69 -40.10
C THR A 189 -28.75 -32.74 -40.63
N ALA A 190 -28.30 -33.98 -40.88
CA ALA A 190 -29.16 -35.09 -41.29
C ALA A 190 -30.21 -35.43 -40.22
N LEU A 191 -29.84 -35.40 -38.94
CA LEU A 191 -30.80 -35.60 -37.85
C LEU A 191 -31.78 -34.44 -37.69
N ALA A 192 -31.37 -33.20 -37.97
CA ALA A 192 -32.25 -32.04 -37.94
C ALA A 192 -33.27 -32.01 -39.09
N ALA A 193 -32.98 -32.67 -40.21
CA ALA A 193 -33.86 -32.76 -41.38
C ALA A 193 -35.01 -33.78 -41.21
N LEU A 194 -35.01 -34.60 -40.15
CA LEU A 194 -36.06 -35.60 -39.90
C LEU A 194 -37.38 -34.94 -39.44
N PRO A 195 -38.52 -35.22 -40.12
CA PRO A 195 -39.80 -34.62 -39.79
C PRO A 195 -40.27 -34.98 -38.37
N GLY A 196 -40.66 -33.97 -37.59
CA GLY A 196 -41.17 -34.14 -36.22
C GLY A 196 -40.10 -34.24 -35.12
N SER A 197 -38.81 -34.20 -35.46
CA SER A 197 -37.72 -34.24 -34.47
C SER A 197 -37.22 -32.83 -34.15
N ALA A 198 -37.18 -32.47 -32.86
CA ALA A 198 -36.35 -31.35 -32.44
C ALA A 198 -34.90 -31.85 -32.49
N GLY A 199 -34.08 -31.29 -33.40
CA GLY A 199 -32.71 -31.73 -33.63
C GLY A 199 -31.87 -31.83 -32.34
N LEU A 200 -30.92 -32.77 -32.31
CA LEU A 200 -29.97 -32.93 -31.21
C LEU A 200 -29.10 -31.68 -31.07
N ARG A 201 -28.86 -31.24 -29.83
CA ARG A 201 -28.09 -30.00 -29.57
C ARG A 201 -26.58 -30.21 -29.49
N LEU A 202 -26.14 -31.45 -29.28
CA LEU A 202 -24.74 -31.81 -29.04
C LEU A 202 -23.84 -32.01 -30.29
N PRO A 203 -24.31 -32.50 -31.46
CA PRO A 203 -23.41 -32.82 -32.57
C PRO A 203 -22.82 -31.57 -33.26
N HIS A 204 -23.60 -30.50 -33.42
CA HIS A 204 -23.11 -29.23 -34.01
C HIS A 204 -21.99 -28.54 -33.18
N PRO A 205 -22.11 -28.36 -31.85
CA PRO A 205 -21.01 -27.79 -31.06
C PRO A 205 -19.79 -28.71 -30.99
N ALA A 206 -19.97 -30.04 -30.98
CA ALA A 206 -18.87 -30.99 -31.04
C ALA A 206 -18.11 -30.93 -32.38
N ALA A 207 -18.85 -30.83 -33.49
CA ALA A 207 -18.27 -30.63 -34.82
C ALA A 207 -17.45 -29.34 -34.90
N LEU A 208 -17.97 -28.24 -34.33
CA LEU A 208 -17.24 -26.96 -34.28
C LEU A 208 -15.96 -27.05 -33.43
N ALA A 209 -15.99 -27.77 -32.30
CA ALA A 209 -14.81 -27.97 -31.47
C ALA A 209 -13.71 -28.74 -32.21
N VAL A 210 -14.05 -29.80 -32.95
CA VAL A 210 -13.08 -30.54 -33.76
C VAL A 210 -12.63 -29.75 -34.98
N ALA A 211 -13.50 -28.91 -35.56
CA ALA A 211 -13.16 -28.05 -36.70
C ALA A 211 -12.07 -27.00 -36.41
N GLN A 212 -11.65 -26.83 -35.15
CA GLN A 212 -10.52 -25.97 -34.79
C GLN A 212 -9.16 -26.55 -35.21
N LEU A 213 -9.04 -27.88 -35.27
CA LEU A 213 -7.80 -28.60 -35.46
C LEU A 213 -7.34 -28.72 -36.93
N PRO A 214 -8.22 -28.96 -37.93
CA PRO A 214 -7.81 -29.23 -39.31
C PRO A 214 -6.85 -28.21 -39.90
N LEU A 215 -7.17 -26.92 -39.78
CA LEU A 215 -6.39 -25.87 -40.45
C LEU A 215 -5.00 -25.72 -39.82
N VAL A 216 -4.89 -25.87 -38.50
CA VAL A 216 -3.60 -25.88 -37.78
C VAL A 216 -2.79 -27.13 -38.10
N LEU A 217 -3.40 -28.31 -38.02
CA LEU A 217 -2.73 -29.58 -38.28
C LEU A 217 -2.25 -29.70 -39.74
N TRP A 218 -3.04 -29.23 -40.70
CA TRP A 218 -2.61 -29.16 -42.12
C TRP A 218 -1.40 -28.25 -42.31
N THR A 219 -1.35 -27.10 -41.62
CA THR A 219 -0.15 -26.24 -41.71
C THR A 219 1.10 -26.89 -41.12
N VAL A 220 0.96 -27.64 -40.02
CA VAL A 220 2.08 -28.37 -39.42
C VAL A 220 2.53 -29.52 -40.33
N ALA A 221 1.58 -30.27 -40.89
CA ALA A 221 1.84 -31.39 -41.79
C ALA A 221 2.56 -30.97 -43.09
N LEU A 222 2.30 -29.76 -43.59
CA LEU A 222 2.99 -29.19 -44.76
C LEU A 222 4.36 -28.57 -44.41
N GLY A 223 4.86 -28.75 -43.18
CA GLY A 223 6.13 -28.17 -42.73
C GLY A 223 6.08 -26.66 -42.48
N GLY A 224 4.88 -26.11 -42.21
CA GLY A 224 4.69 -24.70 -41.97
C GLY A 224 5.41 -24.19 -40.72
N GLY A 225 6.15 -23.09 -40.86
CA GLY A 225 6.83 -22.45 -39.73
C GLY A 225 5.88 -21.72 -38.77
N PRO A 226 6.43 -21.11 -37.69
CA PRO A 226 5.63 -20.43 -36.66
C PRO A 226 4.69 -19.33 -37.19
N LEU A 227 5.09 -18.63 -38.26
CA LEU A 227 4.28 -17.59 -38.91
C LEU A 227 3.03 -18.17 -39.60
N THR A 228 3.16 -19.28 -40.33
CA THR A 228 2.04 -19.91 -41.04
C THR A 228 1.07 -20.59 -40.08
N VAL A 229 1.59 -21.19 -38.99
CA VAL A 229 0.75 -21.74 -37.91
C VAL A 229 -0.04 -20.63 -37.21
N THR A 230 0.58 -19.47 -36.95
CA THR A 230 -0.11 -18.33 -36.36
C THR A 230 -1.18 -17.76 -37.29
N ALA A 231 -0.91 -17.69 -38.60
CA ALA A 231 -1.91 -17.31 -39.60
C ALA A 231 -3.10 -18.28 -39.61
N ALA A 232 -2.83 -19.59 -39.54
CA ALA A 232 -3.85 -20.63 -39.45
C ALA A 232 -4.75 -20.45 -38.23
N VAL A 233 -4.17 -20.24 -37.05
CA VAL A 233 -4.95 -19.99 -35.82
C VAL A 233 -5.84 -18.74 -35.96
N LEU A 234 -5.32 -17.64 -36.51
CA LEU A 234 -6.11 -16.42 -36.74
C LEU A 234 -7.24 -16.62 -37.75
N LEU A 235 -7.02 -17.42 -38.81
CA LEU A 235 -8.08 -17.77 -39.76
C LEU A 235 -9.17 -18.62 -39.12
N THR A 236 -8.80 -19.58 -38.26
CA THR A 236 -9.76 -20.34 -37.44
C THR A 236 -10.58 -19.41 -36.54
N THR A 237 -9.93 -18.42 -35.90
CA THR A 237 -10.63 -17.39 -35.13
C THR A 237 -11.62 -16.59 -35.98
N ALA A 238 -11.25 -16.23 -37.21
CA ALA A 238 -12.14 -15.52 -38.13
C ALA A 238 -13.39 -16.35 -38.46
N PHE A 239 -13.20 -17.66 -38.70
CA PHE A 239 -14.30 -18.59 -38.92
C PHE A 239 -15.23 -18.68 -37.70
N ASP A 240 -14.66 -18.90 -36.51
CA ASP A 240 -15.44 -18.98 -35.26
C ASP A 240 -16.20 -17.68 -34.97
N ALA A 241 -15.59 -16.53 -35.24
CA ALA A 241 -16.23 -15.22 -35.11
C ALA A 241 -17.41 -15.04 -36.06
N VAL A 242 -17.30 -15.49 -37.33
CA VAL A 242 -18.40 -15.46 -38.29
C VAL A 242 -19.54 -16.38 -37.84
N VAL A 243 -19.22 -17.60 -37.39
CA VAL A 243 -20.21 -18.56 -36.85
C VAL A 243 -20.92 -17.96 -35.63
N ALA A 244 -20.19 -17.35 -34.70
CA ALA A 244 -20.76 -16.73 -33.50
C ALA A 244 -21.69 -15.55 -33.80
N LEU A 245 -21.47 -14.83 -34.91
CA LEU A 245 -22.30 -13.70 -35.33
C LEU A 245 -23.51 -14.11 -36.18
N ARG A 246 -23.41 -15.21 -36.93
CA ARG A 246 -24.45 -15.66 -37.88
C ARG A 246 -25.40 -16.71 -37.33
N VAL A 247 -24.94 -17.58 -36.42
CA VAL A 247 -25.75 -18.71 -35.92
C VAL A 247 -26.62 -18.28 -34.72
N ALA A 248 -27.93 -18.53 -34.83
CA ALA A 248 -28.90 -18.20 -33.79
C ALA A 248 -28.94 -19.24 -32.64
N GLU A 249 -28.45 -20.46 -32.87
CA GLU A 249 -28.44 -21.52 -31.88
C GLU A 249 -27.50 -21.19 -30.71
N ARG A 250 -28.07 -21.03 -29.51
CA ARG A 250 -27.32 -20.70 -28.29
C ARG A 250 -26.12 -21.61 -27.98
N PRO A 251 -26.22 -22.96 -28.05
CA PRO A 251 -25.08 -23.82 -27.69
C PRO A 251 -23.90 -23.67 -28.65
N VAL A 252 -24.17 -23.65 -29.97
CA VAL A 252 -23.15 -23.44 -31.01
C VAL A 252 -22.52 -22.06 -30.86
N ARG A 253 -23.32 -21.03 -30.59
CA ARG A 253 -22.82 -19.67 -30.40
C ARG A 253 -21.90 -19.52 -29.19
N VAL A 254 -22.18 -20.23 -28.09
CA VAL A 254 -21.32 -20.21 -26.89
C VAL A 254 -19.98 -20.88 -27.17
N VAL A 255 -20.00 -22.07 -27.81
CA VAL A 255 -18.77 -22.77 -28.20
C VAL A 255 -17.95 -21.91 -29.17
N ALA A 256 -18.58 -21.38 -30.23
CA ALA A 256 -17.92 -20.48 -31.19
C ALA A 256 -17.28 -19.27 -30.51
N LEU A 257 -17.93 -18.68 -29.50
CA LEU A 257 -17.40 -17.53 -28.78
C LEU A 257 -16.20 -17.91 -27.89
N VAL A 258 -16.28 -19.01 -27.15
CA VAL A 258 -15.16 -19.53 -26.34
C VAL A 258 -13.97 -19.86 -27.23
N CYS A 259 -14.24 -20.54 -28.35
CA CYS A 259 -13.28 -20.91 -29.37
C CYS A 259 -12.62 -19.68 -30.01
N ALA A 260 -13.39 -18.67 -30.42
CA ALA A 260 -12.88 -17.43 -31.00
C ALA A 260 -12.02 -16.64 -30.00
N PHE A 261 -12.42 -16.53 -28.73
CA PHE A 261 -11.62 -15.83 -27.73
C PHE A 261 -10.34 -16.60 -27.35
N GLY A 262 -10.42 -17.93 -27.25
CA GLY A 262 -9.27 -18.78 -26.95
C GLY A 262 -8.22 -18.77 -28.07
N THR A 263 -8.64 -19.12 -29.29
CA THR A 263 -7.76 -19.15 -30.47
C THR A 263 -7.29 -17.74 -30.85
N GLY A 264 -8.17 -16.73 -30.75
CA GLY A 264 -7.82 -15.35 -31.06
C GLY A 264 -6.83 -14.75 -30.08
N GLY A 265 -7.02 -15.01 -28.78
CA GLY A 265 -6.05 -14.64 -27.74
C GLY A 265 -4.69 -15.29 -27.98
N TRP A 266 -4.66 -16.59 -28.26
CA TRP A 266 -3.43 -17.31 -28.60
C TRP A 266 -2.76 -16.75 -29.87
N GLY A 267 -3.52 -16.53 -30.94
CA GLY A 267 -3.02 -16.00 -32.21
C GLY A 267 -2.42 -14.60 -32.08
N VAL A 268 -3.06 -13.70 -31.34
CA VAL A 268 -2.53 -12.35 -31.05
C VAL A 268 -1.27 -12.42 -30.20
N LEU A 269 -1.23 -13.27 -29.18
CA LEU A 269 -0.05 -13.48 -28.35
C LEU A 269 1.13 -14.04 -29.16
N ALA A 270 0.88 -15.07 -29.98
CA ALA A 270 1.88 -15.66 -30.85
C ALA A 270 2.42 -14.63 -31.87
N ALA A 271 1.54 -13.85 -32.50
CA ALA A 271 1.94 -12.78 -33.42
C ALA A 271 2.78 -11.69 -32.71
N GLY A 272 2.41 -11.34 -31.48
CA GLY A 272 3.18 -10.43 -30.63
C GLY A 272 4.57 -10.96 -30.28
N LEU A 273 4.67 -12.23 -29.86
CA LEU A 273 5.95 -12.89 -29.56
C LEU A 273 6.85 -12.98 -30.80
N LEU A 274 6.29 -13.32 -31.96
CA LEU A 274 7.02 -13.33 -33.23
C LEU A 274 7.49 -11.92 -33.63
N SER A 275 6.68 -10.89 -33.36
CA SER A 275 7.09 -9.50 -33.55
C SER A 275 8.21 -9.08 -32.60
N LEU A 276 8.22 -9.59 -31.36
CA LEU A 276 9.27 -9.28 -30.39
C LEU A 276 10.58 -10.03 -30.65
N GLY A 277 10.50 -11.23 -31.21
CA GLY A 277 11.67 -12.06 -31.57
C GLY A 277 12.22 -11.81 -32.98
N ALA A 278 11.66 -10.88 -33.75
CA ALA A 278 12.08 -10.61 -35.11
C ALA A 278 13.48 -10.00 -35.17
N ALA A 279 14.43 -10.70 -35.78
CA ALA A 279 15.82 -10.25 -35.94
C ALA A 279 16.04 -9.27 -37.13
N GLY A 280 15.07 -9.15 -38.04
CA GLY A 280 15.18 -8.34 -39.25
C GLY A 280 13.86 -7.72 -39.72
N PRO A 281 13.90 -6.68 -40.57
CA PRO A 281 12.72 -5.92 -40.98
C PRO A 281 11.71 -6.78 -41.75
N SER A 282 12.18 -7.77 -42.53
CA SER A 282 11.31 -8.70 -43.25
C SER A 282 10.55 -9.66 -42.31
N ALA A 283 11.19 -10.14 -41.25
CA ALA A 283 10.53 -10.97 -40.23
C ALA A 283 9.52 -10.15 -39.41
N ALA A 284 9.88 -8.91 -39.06
CA ALA A 284 8.98 -7.98 -38.38
C ALA A 284 7.77 -7.62 -39.26
N ALA A 285 7.96 -7.39 -40.56
CA ALA A 285 6.87 -7.10 -41.50
C ALA A 285 5.89 -8.28 -41.63
N ARG A 286 6.39 -9.52 -41.63
CA ARG A 286 5.53 -10.73 -41.63
C ARG A 286 4.73 -10.86 -40.34
N ALA A 287 5.35 -10.60 -39.18
CA ALA A 287 4.64 -10.59 -37.90
C ALA A 287 3.61 -9.45 -37.82
N ALA A 288 3.94 -8.27 -38.38
CA ALA A 288 3.02 -7.15 -38.49
C ALA A 288 1.80 -7.47 -39.37
N ALA A 289 1.99 -8.23 -40.45
CA ALA A 289 0.88 -8.71 -41.29
C ALA A 289 -0.09 -9.62 -40.50
N LEU A 290 0.42 -10.45 -39.58
CA LEU A 290 -0.43 -11.27 -38.68
C LEU A 290 -1.20 -10.41 -37.68
N LEU A 291 -0.57 -9.38 -37.11
CA LEU A 291 -1.24 -8.43 -36.22
C LEU A 291 -2.31 -7.60 -36.95
N LEU A 292 -2.06 -7.23 -38.23
CA LEU A 292 -3.06 -6.61 -39.08
C LEU A 292 -4.22 -7.56 -39.39
N LEU A 293 -3.95 -8.84 -39.66
CA LEU A 293 -4.99 -9.86 -39.82
C LEU A 293 -5.88 -9.95 -38.56
N ALA A 294 -5.26 -10.02 -37.38
CA ALA A 294 -5.98 -10.01 -36.11
C ALA A 294 -6.81 -8.71 -35.92
N ALA A 295 -6.26 -7.56 -36.32
CA ALA A 295 -6.96 -6.28 -36.27
C ALA A 295 -8.20 -6.26 -37.18
N VAL A 296 -8.09 -6.78 -38.40
CA VAL A 296 -9.22 -6.88 -39.35
C VAL A 296 -10.32 -7.79 -38.80
N ILE A 297 -9.96 -8.93 -38.21
CA ILE A 297 -10.92 -9.85 -37.59
C ILE A 297 -11.66 -9.16 -36.43
N ALA A 298 -10.91 -8.54 -35.50
CA ALA A 298 -11.50 -7.83 -34.36
C ALA A 298 -12.38 -6.64 -34.80
N LEU A 299 -11.99 -5.91 -35.85
CA LEU A 299 -12.78 -4.83 -36.43
C LEU A 299 -14.08 -5.34 -37.07
N GLY A 300 -14.02 -6.48 -37.76
CA GLY A 300 -15.18 -7.18 -38.31
C GLY A 300 -16.16 -7.54 -37.20
N VAL A 301 -15.68 -8.14 -36.11
CA VAL A 301 -16.51 -8.45 -34.94
C VAL A 301 -17.10 -7.18 -34.31
N ALA A 302 -16.29 -6.13 -34.14
CA ALA A 302 -16.76 -4.87 -33.56
C ALA A 302 -17.88 -4.22 -34.39
N ARG A 303 -17.84 -4.35 -35.72
CA ARG A 303 -18.84 -3.77 -36.65
C ARG A 303 -20.18 -4.49 -36.59
N PHE A 304 -20.17 -5.81 -36.40
CA PHE A 304 -21.39 -6.65 -36.40
C PHE A 304 -21.84 -7.06 -34.98
N ALA A 305 -21.15 -6.61 -33.94
CA ALA A 305 -21.48 -6.94 -32.56
C ALA A 305 -22.83 -6.33 -32.14
N PRO A 306 -23.75 -7.13 -31.57
CA PRO A 306 -25.06 -6.64 -31.12
C PRO A 306 -24.99 -5.82 -29.82
N ARG A 307 -23.89 -5.91 -29.06
CA ARG A 307 -23.72 -5.24 -27.76
C ARG A 307 -22.65 -4.14 -27.86
N PRO A 308 -22.95 -2.90 -27.40
CA PRO A 308 -22.00 -1.80 -27.50
C PRO A 308 -20.72 -2.03 -26.70
N GLY A 309 -20.79 -2.74 -25.56
CA GLY A 309 -19.62 -3.07 -24.74
C GLY A 309 -18.65 -4.06 -25.41
N LEU A 310 -19.19 -5.04 -26.15
CA LEU A 310 -18.36 -5.97 -26.92
C LEU A 310 -17.77 -5.27 -28.14
N ALA A 311 -18.54 -4.40 -28.80
CA ALA A 311 -18.05 -3.58 -29.90
C ALA A 311 -16.90 -2.66 -29.46
N THR A 312 -16.99 -2.01 -28.28
CA THR A 312 -15.89 -1.20 -27.74
C THR A 312 -14.65 -2.04 -27.43
N GLY A 313 -14.81 -3.23 -26.84
CA GLY A 313 -13.69 -4.11 -26.50
C GLY A 313 -12.97 -4.67 -27.74
N MET A 314 -13.73 -5.08 -28.76
CA MET A 314 -13.14 -5.57 -30.01
C MET A 314 -12.51 -4.44 -30.82
N ALA A 315 -13.09 -3.23 -30.78
CA ALA A 315 -12.50 -2.03 -31.35
C ALA A 315 -11.17 -1.65 -30.65
N THR A 316 -11.08 -1.77 -29.31
CA THR A 316 -9.80 -1.57 -28.60
C THR A 316 -8.75 -2.58 -29.05
N THR A 317 -9.10 -3.87 -29.12
CA THR A 317 -8.18 -4.92 -29.54
C THR A 317 -7.71 -4.71 -30.98
N ALA A 318 -8.63 -4.34 -31.88
CA ALA A 318 -8.31 -4.04 -33.26
C ALA A 318 -7.31 -2.88 -33.38
N ALA A 319 -7.55 -1.77 -32.66
CA ALA A 319 -6.67 -0.61 -32.67
C ALA A 319 -5.30 -0.90 -32.07
N LEU A 320 -5.22 -1.69 -30.98
CA LEU A 320 -3.95 -2.10 -30.38
C LEU A 320 -3.15 -3.01 -31.31
N CYS A 321 -3.78 -4.00 -31.96
CA CYS A 321 -3.10 -4.87 -32.93
C CYS A 321 -2.61 -4.09 -34.15
N ALA A 322 -3.42 -3.13 -34.64
CA ALA A 322 -3.05 -2.26 -35.76
C ALA A 322 -1.84 -1.35 -35.45
N VAL A 323 -1.61 -0.98 -34.18
CA VAL A 323 -0.41 -0.23 -33.76
C VAL A 323 0.76 -1.15 -33.47
N ALA A 324 0.54 -2.32 -32.86
CA ALA A 324 1.60 -3.25 -32.51
C ALA A 324 2.39 -3.73 -33.75
N GLY A 325 1.72 -3.90 -34.89
CA GLY A 325 2.38 -4.28 -36.16
C GLY A 325 3.47 -3.30 -36.61
N PRO A 326 3.14 -2.03 -36.96
CA PRO A 326 4.13 -1.04 -37.37
C PRO A 326 5.17 -0.77 -36.29
N VAL A 327 4.79 -0.79 -35.01
CA VAL A 327 5.74 -0.68 -33.88
C VAL A 327 6.78 -1.80 -33.91
N GLY A 328 6.37 -3.04 -34.19
CA GLY A 328 7.27 -4.18 -34.34
C GLY A 328 8.31 -3.98 -35.44
N VAL A 329 7.90 -3.40 -36.58
CA VAL A 329 8.80 -3.06 -37.69
C VAL A 329 9.74 -1.93 -37.31
N LEU A 330 9.20 -0.85 -36.74
CA LEU A 330 9.96 0.33 -36.31
C LEU A 330 11.02 -0.03 -35.26
N ARG A 331 10.74 -0.99 -34.36
CA ARG A 331 11.70 -1.46 -33.37
C ARG A 331 13.00 -2.01 -34.00
N VAL A 332 12.91 -2.63 -35.18
CA VAL A 332 14.08 -3.21 -35.86
C VAL A 332 14.75 -2.18 -36.79
N SER A 333 14.00 -1.21 -37.29
CA SER A 333 14.49 -0.22 -38.27
C SER A 333 15.05 1.06 -37.66
N VAL A 334 14.73 1.36 -36.39
CA VAL A 334 15.05 2.63 -35.75
C VAL A 334 15.96 2.38 -34.53
N PRO A 335 16.91 3.28 -34.21
CA PRO A 335 17.69 3.19 -32.98
C PRO A 335 16.80 3.04 -31.73
N GLY A 336 17.28 2.28 -30.73
CA GLY A 336 16.51 1.91 -29.54
C GLY A 336 15.85 3.07 -28.81
N ASP A 337 16.49 4.25 -28.80
CA ASP A 337 15.99 5.49 -28.18
C ASP A 337 14.66 5.98 -28.76
N TRP A 338 14.39 5.70 -30.03
CA TRP A 338 13.25 6.25 -30.77
C TRP A 338 12.08 5.28 -30.86
N VAL A 339 12.20 4.05 -30.35
CA VAL A 339 11.14 3.04 -30.40
C VAL A 339 9.90 3.53 -29.63
N VAL A 340 10.07 4.04 -28.42
CA VAL A 340 8.94 4.51 -27.58
C VAL A 340 8.29 5.78 -28.14
N PRO A 341 9.04 6.82 -28.59
CA PRO A 341 8.48 7.93 -29.34
C PRO A 341 7.68 7.51 -30.58
N ALA A 342 8.17 6.52 -31.33
CA ALA A 342 7.48 6.00 -32.50
C ALA A 342 6.17 5.30 -32.12
N CYS A 343 6.17 4.48 -31.05
CA CYS A 343 4.93 3.93 -30.47
C CYS A 343 3.93 5.02 -30.09
N LEU A 344 4.41 6.07 -29.44
CA LEU A 344 3.58 7.19 -29.02
C LEU A 344 2.99 7.92 -30.23
N ALA A 345 3.78 8.16 -31.28
CA ALA A 345 3.31 8.77 -32.52
C ALA A 345 2.19 7.93 -33.17
N CYS A 346 2.32 6.60 -33.19
CA CYS A 346 1.24 5.70 -33.64
C CYS A 346 -0.02 5.83 -32.76
N GLY A 347 0.14 5.92 -31.43
CA GLY A 347 -0.96 6.16 -30.49
C GLY A 347 -1.67 7.50 -30.71
N ILE A 348 -0.93 8.57 -31.01
CA ILE A 348 -1.48 9.90 -31.34
C ILE A 348 -2.20 9.85 -32.69
N ALA A 349 -1.62 9.19 -33.69
CA ALA A 349 -2.23 9.00 -35.00
C ALA A 349 -3.56 8.23 -34.91
N LEU A 350 -3.67 7.22 -34.04
CA LEU A 350 -4.94 6.55 -33.73
C LEU A 350 -5.99 7.53 -33.23
N LEU A 351 -5.61 8.45 -32.34
CA LEU A 351 -6.53 9.43 -31.77
C LEU A 351 -7.06 10.38 -32.86
N ALA A 352 -6.21 10.77 -33.82
CA ALA A 352 -6.62 11.55 -35.00
C ALA A 352 -7.49 10.74 -35.99
N ALA A 353 -7.27 9.43 -36.08
CA ALA A 353 -8.03 8.52 -36.94
C ALA A 353 -9.37 8.06 -36.33
N ALA A 354 -9.69 8.46 -35.10
CA ALA A 354 -10.89 8.04 -34.37
C ALA A 354 -12.19 8.59 -35.00
N ARG A 355 -12.68 7.93 -36.05
CA ARG A 355 -13.90 8.27 -36.79
C ARG A 355 -14.92 7.13 -36.73
N GLY A 356 -16.19 7.46 -36.97
CA GLY A 356 -17.28 6.48 -37.07
C GLY A 356 -18.14 6.34 -35.81
N PRO A 357 -18.82 5.20 -35.63
CA PRO A 357 -19.79 4.97 -34.56
C PRO A 357 -19.18 5.17 -33.16
N ALA A 358 -20.00 5.62 -32.20
CA ALA A 358 -19.54 5.98 -30.86
C ALA A 358 -18.79 4.85 -30.13
N ALA A 359 -19.20 3.59 -30.30
CA ALA A 359 -18.52 2.43 -29.74
C ALA A 359 -17.11 2.24 -30.32
N MET A 360 -16.96 2.37 -31.64
CA MET A 360 -15.67 2.27 -32.32
C MET A 360 -14.74 3.42 -31.91
N ARG A 361 -15.26 4.66 -31.90
CA ARG A 361 -14.50 5.84 -31.48
C ARG A 361 -13.99 5.72 -30.04
N ARG A 362 -14.86 5.28 -29.11
CA ARG A 362 -14.45 5.03 -27.71
C ARG A 362 -13.37 3.95 -27.63
N GLY A 363 -13.48 2.88 -28.41
CA GLY A 363 -12.47 1.83 -28.44
C GLY A 363 -11.10 2.32 -28.95
N VAL A 364 -11.08 3.12 -30.02
CA VAL A 364 -9.84 3.72 -30.53
C VAL A 364 -9.21 4.71 -29.53
N VAL A 365 -10.03 5.54 -28.87
CA VAL A 365 -9.55 6.46 -27.82
C VAL A 365 -8.98 5.71 -26.61
N LEU A 366 -9.63 4.63 -26.18
CA LEU A 366 -9.13 3.78 -25.09
C LEU A 366 -7.81 3.11 -25.49
N ALA A 367 -7.68 2.58 -26.71
CA ALA A 367 -6.43 2.00 -27.21
C ALA A 367 -5.30 3.03 -27.24
N SER A 368 -5.57 4.26 -27.73
CA SER A 368 -4.60 5.37 -27.68
C SER A 368 -4.20 5.71 -26.25
N GLY A 369 -5.16 5.75 -25.31
CA GLY A 369 -4.90 5.96 -23.89
C GLY A 369 -4.01 4.88 -23.27
N VAL A 370 -4.20 3.60 -23.64
CA VAL A 370 -3.35 2.49 -23.19
C VAL A 370 -1.92 2.65 -23.71
N VAL A 371 -1.74 3.01 -24.99
CA VAL A 371 -0.40 3.25 -25.57
C VAL A 371 0.29 4.42 -24.87
N GLN A 372 -0.42 5.52 -24.65
CA GLN A 372 0.12 6.70 -23.95
C GLN A 372 0.47 6.38 -22.49
N ALA A 373 -0.39 5.64 -21.77
CA ALA A 373 -0.13 5.21 -20.40
C ALA A 373 1.10 4.29 -20.32
N GLY A 374 1.26 3.37 -21.27
CA GLY A 374 2.45 2.53 -21.38
C GLY A 374 3.74 3.34 -21.62
N ALA A 375 3.66 4.38 -22.48
CA ALA A 375 4.79 5.27 -22.73
C ALA A 375 5.17 6.11 -21.49
N VAL A 376 4.20 6.59 -20.73
CA VAL A 376 4.44 7.28 -19.44
C VAL A 376 5.02 6.31 -18.41
N LEU A 377 4.49 5.09 -18.31
CA LEU A 377 5.00 4.07 -17.38
C LEU A 377 6.48 3.74 -17.66
N TRP A 378 6.86 3.67 -18.93
CA TRP A 378 8.26 3.48 -19.33
C TRP A 378 9.18 4.65 -18.95
N ALA A 379 8.65 5.88 -18.85
CA ALA A 379 9.41 7.05 -18.39
C ALA A 379 9.60 7.12 -16.86
N VAL A 380 8.83 6.36 -16.08
CA VAL A 380 8.84 6.41 -14.60
C VAL A 380 10.22 6.13 -13.99
N PRO A 381 11.00 5.12 -14.43
CA PRO A 381 12.32 4.87 -13.85
C PRO A 381 13.28 6.05 -14.03
N ALA A 382 13.26 6.71 -15.20
CA ALA A 382 14.10 7.88 -15.45
C ALA A 382 13.71 9.03 -14.52
N VAL A 383 12.42 9.34 -14.41
CA VAL A 383 11.91 10.36 -13.47
C VAL A 383 12.27 10.00 -12.02
N GLY A 384 12.12 8.74 -11.63
CA GLY A 384 12.44 8.24 -10.31
C GLY A 384 13.92 8.41 -9.95
N VAL A 385 14.82 8.05 -10.87
CA VAL A 385 16.27 8.26 -10.71
C VAL A 385 16.58 9.75 -10.60
N THR A 386 15.99 10.62 -11.43
CA THR A 386 16.21 12.08 -11.34
C THR A 386 15.74 12.72 -10.03
N LEU A 387 14.73 12.16 -9.37
CA LEU A 387 14.21 12.69 -8.11
C LEU A 387 14.94 12.14 -6.89
N LEU A 388 15.28 10.85 -6.91
CA LEU A 388 15.84 10.15 -5.75
C LEU A 388 17.37 10.11 -5.77
N GLY A 389 17.98 10.12 -6.95
CA GLY A 389 19.43 10.14 -7.15
C GLY A 389 20.17 11.25 -6.38
N PRO A 390 19.66 12.50 -6.36
CA PRO A 390 20.28 13.59 -5.62
C PRO A 390 20.48 13.34 -4.12
N VAL A 391 19.67 12.48 -3.49
CA VAL A 391 19.75 12.18 -2.06
C VAL A 391 21.13 11.60 -1.68
N ALA A 392 21.81 10.94 -2.62
CA ALA A 392 23.17 10.43 -2.44
C ALA A 392 24.20 11.51 -2.04
N TRP A 393 23.97 12.77 -2.42
CA TRP A 393 24.86 13.89 -2.07
C TRP A 393 24.89 14.24 -0.59
N LEU A 394 23.92 13.77 0.21
CA LEU A 394 23.98 13.91 1.68
C LEU A 394 25.22 13.23 2.28
N ARG A 395 25.72 12.17 1.63
CA ARG A 395 26.93 11.44 2.07
C ARG A 395 28.22 11.96 1.42
N HIS A 396 28.09 12.74 0.36
CA HIS A 396 29.20 13.22 -0.48
C HIS A 396 29.22 14.75 -0.57
N SER A 397 28.83 15.42 0.52
CA SER A 397 28.75 16.89 0.57
C SER A 397 30.10 17.51 0.21
N TRP A 398 30.07 18.42 -0.76
CA TRP A 398 31.24 19.16 -1.28
C TRP A 398 32.38 18.27 -1.79
N ALA A 399 32.06 17.07 -2.29
CA ALA A 399 33.04 16.16 -2.89
C ALA A 399 33.56 16.62 -4.27
N GLY A 400 32.95 17.65 -4.88
CA GLY A 400 33.38 18.22 -6.15
C GLY A 400 32.27 18.26 -7.20
N ALA A 401 32.42 19.15 -8.18
CA ALA A 401 31.44 19.31 -9.25
C ALA A 401 31.39 18.07 -10.15
N PRO A 402 30.22 17.43 -10.35
CA PRO A 402 30.06 16.40 -11.36
C PRO A 402 30.23 17.00 -12.77
N ALA A 403 30.68 16.18 -13.72
CA ALA A 403 30.94 16.61 -15.09
C ALA A 403 29.66 17.12 -15.79
N ASP A 404 28.54 16.43 -15.58
CA ASP A 404 27.27 16.71 -16.22
C ASP A 404 26.09 16.45 -15.26
N ALA A 405 24.90 16.86 -15.69
CA ALA A 405 23.68 16.68 -14.91
C ALA A 405 23.34 15.20 -14.68
N ARG A 406 23.70 14.29 -15.60
CA ARG A 406 23.45 12.86 -15.39
C ARG A 406 24.34 12.29 -14.30
N ALA A 407 25.64 12.57 -14.32
CA ALA A 407 26.56 12.15 -13.25
C ALA A 407 26.13 12.69 -11.88
N ALA A 408 25.54 13.89 -11.83
CA ALA A 408 25.01 14.46 -10.59
C ALA A 408 23.86 13.64 -9.97
N VAL A 409 23.14 12.85 -10.76
CA VAL A 409 21.99 12.06 -10.31
C VAL A 409 22.34 10.58 -10.13
N THR A 410 23.31 10.07 -10.87
CA THR A 410 23.67 8.64 -10.92
C THR A 410 24.79 8.26 -9.96
N VAL A 411 24.98 9.01 -8.85
CA VAL A 411 26.05 8.77 -7.88
C VAL A 411 25.98 7.35 -7.30
N ASP A 412 24.79 6.91 -6.89
CA ASP A 412 24.52 5.57 -6.33
C ASP A 412 23.47 4.78 -7.15
N ALA A 413 23.12 5.26 -8.35
CA ALA A 413 22.00 4.72 -9.14
C ALA A 413 22.39 4.52 -10.60
N PHE A 414 21.84 3.48 -11.22
CA PHE A 414 22.03 3.21 -12.65
C PHE A 414 21.06 4.03 -13.51
N TRP A 415 21.56 4.67 -14.56
CA TRP A 415 20.71 5.37 -15.52
C TRP A 415 20.00 4.38 -16.45
N PRO A 416 18.66 4.41 -16.57
CA PRO A 416 17.95 3.48 -17.43
C PRO A 416 18.39 3.62 -18.90
N PRO A 417 18.52 2.50 -19.63
CA PRO A 417 18.92 2.54 -21.03
C PRO A 417 17.81 3.20 -21.88
N TYR A 418 18.23 3.84 -22.96
CA TYR A 418 17.36 4.49 -23.95
C TYR A 418 16.54 5.70 -23.46
N ALA A 419 16.88 6.28 -22.31
CA ALA A 419 16.08 7.33 -21.68
C ALA A 419 16.24 8.75 -22.28
N VAL A 420 17.01 8.91 -23.36
CA VAL A 420 17.27 10.24 -23.99
C VAL A 420 15.97 10.89 -24.48
N THR A 421 15.01 10.09 -24.96
CA THR A 421 13.74 10.59 -25.52
C THR A 421 12.61 10.73 -24.50
N VAL A 422 12.87 10.45 -23.21
CA VAL A 422 11.87 10.56 -22.12
C VAL A 422 11.21 11.95 -22.06
N PRO A 423 11.95 13.09 -22.13
CA PRO A 423 11.32 14.41 -22.11
C PRO A 423 10.34 14.61 -23.26
N LEU A 424 10.69 14.13 -24.46
CA LEU A 424 9.85 14.23 -25.65
C LEU A 424 8.55 13.42 -25.49
N VAL A 425 8.65 12.21 -24.94
CA VAL A 425 7.48 11.34 -24.66
C VAL A 425 6.52 12.01 -23.67
N LEU A 426 7.06 12.53 -22.56
CA LEU A 426 6.27 13.20 -21.52
C LEU A 426 5.59 14.48 -22.03
N LEU A 427 6.29 15.31 -22.79
CA LEU A 427 5.74 16.52 -23.40
C LEU A 427 4.65 16.21 -24.44
N ALA A 428 4.85 15.19 -25.27
CA ALA A 428 3.87 14.79 -26.26
C ALA A 428 2.56 14.28 -25.61
N VAL A 429 2.65 13.46 -24.56
CA VAL A 429 1.45 13.02 -23.81
C VAL A 429 0.77 14.20 -23.10
N ALA A 430 1.55 15.11 -22.52
CA ALA A 430 1.00 16.31 -21.89
C ALA A 430 0.23 17.19 -22.90
N ALA A 431 0.78 17.37 -24.11
CA ALA A 431 0.13 18.12 -25.19
C ALA A 431 -1.18 17.44 -25.65
N VAL A 432 -1.21 16.10 -25.71
CA VAL A 432 -2.43 15.35 -26.04
C VAL A 432 -3.49 15.52 -24.96
N LEU A 433 -3.13 15.40 -23.67
CA LEU A 433 -4.08 15.62 -22.56
C LEU A 433 -4.64 17.04 -22.56
N ALA A 434 -3.81 18.05 -22.88
CA ALA A 434 -4.23 19.44 -22.93
C ALA A 434 -5.16 19.77 -24.12
N THR A 435 -4.99 19.12 -25.28
CA THR A 435 -5.72 19.43 -26.51
C THR A 435 -6.91 18.49 -26.81
N ALA A 436 -6.80 17.20 -26.45
CA ALA A 436 -7.81 16.18 -26.77
C ALA A 436 -8.95 16.10 -25.74
N VAL A 437 -8.70 16.41 -24.46
CA VAL A 437 -9.72 16.34 -23.41
C VAL A 437 -10.48 17.66 -23.32
N ARG A 438 -11.64 17.72 -23.99
CA ARG A 438 -12.50 18.92 -24.02
C ARG A 438 -13.68 18.92 -23.04
N GLY A 439 -13.90 17.81 -22.31
CA GLY A 439 -15.03 17.68 -21.38
C GLY A 439 -14.85 18.48 -20.08
N GLU A 440 -15.85 19.26 -19.71
CA GLU A 440 -15.88 20.14 -18.52
C GLU A 440 -15.46 19.46 -17.20
N GLU A 441 -15.83 18.19 -17.01
CA GLU A 441 -15.56 17.43 -15.77
C GLU A 441 -14.13 16.89 -15.70
N LEU A 442 -13.60 16.38 -16.82
CA LEU A 442 -12.29 15.73 -16.89
C LEU A 442 -11.16 16.71 -17.24
N ARG A 443 -11.48 17.87 -17.81
CA ARG A 443 -10.52 18.92 -18.18
C ARG A 443 -9.63 19.39 -17.02
N PRO A 444 -10.12 19.66 -15.79
CA PRO A 444 -9.23 20.05 -14.70
C PRO A 444 -8.23 18.93 -14.35
N GLN A 445 -8.66 17.67 -14.34
CA GLN A 445 -7.79 16.52 -14.05
C GLN A 445 -6.74 16.32 -15.16
N ALA A 446 -7.16 16.45 -16.43
CA ALA A 446 -6.26 16.37 -17.58
C ALA A 446 -5.22 17.49 -17.59
N LEU A 447 -5.61 18.73 -17.22
CA LEU A 447 -4.68 19.85 -17.12
C LEU A 447 -3.70 19.69 -15.95
N THR A 448 -4.15 19.14 -14.81
CA THR A 448 -3.22 18.80 -13.71
C THR A 448 -2.24 17.71 -14.10
N ALA A 449 -2.69 16.69 -14.85
CA ALA A 449 -1.81 15.64 -15.37
C ALA A 449 -0.86 16.16 -16.45
N ALA A 450 -1.30 17.07 -17.32
CA ALA A 450 -0.43 17.73 -18.28
C ALA A 450 0.63 18.60 -17.59
N LEU A 451 0.27 19.30 -16.50
CA LEU A 451 1.21 20.07 -15.69
C LEU A 451 2.25 19.16 -15.02
N THR A 452 1.86 18.02 -14.45
CA THR A 452 2.81 17.10 -13.82
C THR A 452 3.72 16.43 -14.85
N LEU A 453 3.22 16.09 -16.03
CA LEU A 453 4.03 15.51 -17.11
C LEU A 453 5.00 16.53 -17.73
N THR A 454 4.56 17.77 -17.95
CA THR A 454 5.46 18.85 -18.42
C THR A 454 6.55 19.15 -17.39
N TRP A 455 6.19 19.19 -16.11
CA TRP A 455 7.15 19.31 -15.02
C TRP A 455 8.18 18.17 -15.01
N ALA A 456 7.72 16.92 -15.11
CA ALA A 456 8.61 15.75 -15.14
C ALA A 456 9.53 15.78 -16.37
N ALA A 457 9.03 16.24 -17.52
CA ALA A 457 9.85 16.42 -18.72
C ALA A 457 10.97 17.45 -18.50
N VAL A 458 10.63 18.64 -17.97
CA VAL A 458 11.60 19.70 -17.67
C VAL A 458 12.67 19.20 -16.68
N LEU A 459 12.26 18.43 -15.68
CA LEU A 459 13.18 17.90 -14.66
C LEU A 459 14.15 16.86 -15.24
N VAL A 460 13.70 15.99 -16.14
CA VAL A 460 14.51 14.95 -16.78
C VAL A 460 15.36 15.48 -17.94
N THR A 461 15.01 16.63 -18.53
CA THR A 461 15.69 17.16 -19.74
C THR A 461 17.22 17.33 -19.55
N PRO A 462 17.73 17.95 -18.47
CA PRO A 462 19.17 18.13 -18.29
C PRO A 462 19.92 16.79 -18.18
N THR A 463 19.33 15.81 -17.49
CA THR A 463 19.93 14.48 -17.27
C THR A 463 19.84 13.59 -18.50
N ALA A 464 18.78 13.72 -19.30
CA ALA A 464 18.61 12.96 -20.52
C ALA A 464 19.61 13.42 -21.60
N LEU A 465 19.83 14.74 -21.70
CA LEU A 465 20.70 15.36 -22.71
C LEU A 465 22.17 15.54 -22.25
N GLU A 466 22.55 15.05 -21.07
CA GLU A 466 23.92 15.19 -20.52
C GLU A 466 24.38 16.65 -20.48
N LEU A 467 23.47 17.56 -20.13
CA LEU A 467 23.80 18.99 -20.10
C LEU A 467 24.84 19.26 -18.99
N PRO A 468 25.68 20.29 -19.15
CA PRO A 468 26.62 20.69 -18.10
C PRO A 468 25.91 20.91 -16.76
N TYR A 469 26.55 20.49 -15.67
CA TYR A 469 25.98 20.53 -14.31
C TYR A 469 25.32 21.88 -13.97
N LEU A 470 26.00 23.00 -14.24
CA LEU A 470 25.49 24.34 -13.98
C LEU A 470 24.22 24.67 -14.79
N VAL A 471 24.14 24.22 -16.03
CA VAL A 471 22.95 24.43 -16.89
C VAL A 471 21.77 23.64 -16.32
N GLY A 472 22.00 22.41 -15.86
CA GLY A 472 20.98 21.61 -15.19
C GLY A 472 20.45 22.28 -13.91
N LEU A 473 21.36 22.82 -13.09
CA LEU A 473 21.02 23.56 -11.87
C LEU A 473 20.18 24.82 -12.16
N LEU A 474 20.54 25.57 -13.20
CA LEU A 474 19.80 26.77 -13.62
C LEU A 474 18.41 26.44 -14.16
N ILE A 475 18.26 25.38 -14.97
CA ILE A 475 16.96 24.96 -15.50
C ILE A 475 16.02 24.56 -14.34
N GLN A 476 16.51 23.76 -13.40
CA GLN A 476 15.73 23.36 -12.23
C GLN A 476 15.44 24.56 -11.30
N GLY A 477 16.43 25.44 -11.09
CA GLY A 477 16.29 26.67 -10.32
C GLY A 477 15.24 27.63 -10.88
N LEU A 478 15.17 27.77 -12.21
CA LEU A 478 14.18 28.60 -12.90
C LEU A 478 12.77 27.96 -12.88
N SER A 479 12.70 26.62 -12.79
CA SER A 479 11.41 25.92 -12.74
C SER A 479 10.61 26.23 -11.45
N VAL A 480 11.28 26.44 -10.32
CA VAL A 480 10.65 26.76 -9.02
C VAL A 480 9.83 28.06 -9.07
N PRO A 481 10.38 29.23 -9.45
CA PRO A 481 9.61 30.47 -9.53
C PRO A 481 8.55 30.43 -10.62
N VAL A 482 8.75 29.69 -11.73
CA VAL A 482 7.73 29.51 -12.77
C VAL A 482 6.52 28.73 -12.23
N LEU A 483 6.73 27.62 -11.52
CA LEU A 483 5.66 26.84 -10.90
C LEU A 483 4.90 27.65 -9.84
N LEU A 484 5.63 28.44 -9.04
CA LEU A 484 5.01 29.36 -8.07
C LEU A 484 4.22 30.46 -8.79
N ALA A 485 4.71 31.02 -9.88
CA ALA A 485 3.98 32.01 -10.67
C ALA A 485 2.68 31.42 -11.26
N VAL A 486 2.71 30.17 -11.75
CA VAL A 486 1.53 29.43 -12.21
C VAL A 486 0.53 29.22 -11.06
N ALA A 487 1.01 28.88 -9.86
CA ALA A 487 0.16 28.74 -8.68
C ALA A 487 -0.50 30.05 -8.25
N LEU A 488 0.17 31.19 -8.46
CA LEU A 488 -0.29 32.53 -8.10
C LEU A 488 -1.25 33.15 -9.12
N HIS A 489 -0.96 33.00 -10.42
CA HIS A 489 -1.67 33.69 -11.52
C HIS A 489 -2.69 32.80 -12.24
N GLY A 490 -2.80 31.53 -11.89
CA GLY A 490 -3.72 30.57 -12.52
C GLY A 490 -5.19 30.84 -12.22
N SER A 491 -5.75 31.98 -12.65
CA SER A 491 -7.17 32.32 -12.57
C SER A 491 -8.05 31.38 -13.42
N ALA A 492 -7.47 30.75 -14.45
CA ALA A 492 -8.13 29.81 -15.36
C ALA A 492 -8.19 28.35 -14.84
N LEU A 493 -7.47 28.02 -13.76
CA LEU A 493 -7.27 26.65 -13.28
C LEU A 493 -7.76 26.53 -11.83
N ARG A 494 -8.88 25.84 -11.63
CA ARG A 494 -9.51 25.55 -10.32
C ARG A 494 -8.47 25.11 -9.27
N GLY A 495 -8.68 25.42 -7.99
CA GLY A 495 -7.69 25.32 -6.88
C GLY A 495 -6.99 23.97 -6.61
N ALA A 496 -7.30 22.90 -7.33
CA ALA A 496 -6.48 21.68 -7.34
C ALA A 496 -5.15 21.89 -8.07
N ALA A 497 -5.14 22.60 -9.20
CA ALA A 497 -3.94 22.82 -10.01
C ALA A 497 -2.91 23.72 -9.32
N ALA A 498 -3.39 24.74 -8.58
CA ALA A 498 -2.53 25.59 -7.78
C ALA A 498 -1.82 24.79 -6.66
N ARG A 499 -2.55 23.88 -5.99
CA ARG A 499 -1.95 22.98 -4.97
C ARG A 499 -0.96 21.99 -5.56
N THR A 500 -1.23 21.45 -6.75
CA THR A 500 -0.25 20.60 -7.43
C THR A 500 0.98 21.40 -7.83
N ALA A 501 0.83 22.61 -8.36
CA ALA A 501 1.95 23.47 -8.75
C ALA A 501 2.84 23.83 -7.54
N THR A 502 2.26 24.19 -6.39
CA THR A 502 3.04 24.42 -5.16
C THR A 502 3.74 23.15 -4.67
N GLY A 503 3.08 21.99 -4.74
CA GLY A 503 3.69 20.70 -4.38
C GLY A 503 4.88 20.36 -5.27
N LEU A 504 4.76 20.58 -6.59
CA LEU A 504 5.84 20.37 -7.56
C LEU A 504 6.99 21.38 -7.38
N ALA A 505 6.69 22.63 -7.00
CA ALA A 505 7.70 23.65 -6.68
C ALA A 505 8.50 23.28 -5.42
N LEU A 506 7.83 22.76 -4.39
CA LEU A 506 8.50 22.25 -3.19
C LEU A 506 9.37 21.04 -3.50
N LEU A 507 8.86 20.08 -4.27
CA LEU A 507 9.60 18.89 -4.68
C LEU A 507 10.83 19.23 -5.52
N THR A 508 10.71 20.18 -6.46
CA THR A 508 11.86 20.67 -7.24
C THR A 508 12.87 21.40 -6.37
N SER A 509 12.43 22.25 -5.44
CA SER A 509 13.36 22.94 -4.54
C SER A 509 14.15 21.97 -3.67
N LEU A 510 13.53 20.86 -3.26
CA LEU A 510 14.20 19.80 -2.50
C LEU A 510 15.24 19.06 -3.33
N GLY A 511 14.88 18.63 -4.54
CA GLY A 511 15.83 18.01 -5.47
C GLY A 511 16.99 18.93 -5.84
N LEU A 512 16.70 20.22 -6.06
CA LEU A 512 17.69 21.26 -6.35
C LEU A 512 18.66 21.49 -5.18
N ALA A 513 18.14 21.54 -3.94
CA ALA A 513 18.98 21.68 -2.75
C ALA A 513 19.94 20.49 -2.61
N PHE A 514 19.46 19.27 -2.85
CA PHE A 514 20.33 18.08 -2.85
C PHE A 514 21.37 18.11 -3.97
N LEU A 515 21.00 18.51 -5.19
CA LEU A 515 21.94 18.63 -6.31
C LEU A 515 22.98 19.75 -6.08
N SER A 516 22.63 20.78 -5.32
CA SER A 516 23.55 21.86 -4.99
C SER A 516 24.68 21.42 -4.05
N LEU A 517 24.48 20.36 -3.25
CA LEU A 517 25.46 19.81 -2.28
C LEU A 517 26.78 19.36 -2.91
N ALA A 518 26.85 19.21 -4.23
CA ALA A 518 28.08 18.86 -4.92
C ALA A 518 29.20 19.90 -4.75
N THR A 519 28.86 21.19 -4.68
CA THR A 519 29.85 22.28 -4.55
C THR A 519 29.40 23.34 -3.55
N GLU A 520 30.36 23.88 -2.79
CA GLU A 520 30.10 24.89 -1.76
C GLU A 520 29.40 26.13 -2.33
N SER A 521 29.91 26.69 -3.43
CA SER A 521 29.32 27.88 -4.07
C SER A 521 27.89 27.64 -4.57
N ALA A 522 27.61 26.46 -5.14
CA ALA A 522 26.25 26.10 -5.56
C ALA A 522 25.32 25.95 -4.36
N THR A 523 25.75 25.31 -3.26
CA THR A 523 24.90 25.18 -2.05
C THR A 523 24.46 26.53 -1.51
N LEU A 524 25.41 27.46 -1.31
CA LEU A 524 25.12 28.76 -0.74
C LEU A 524 24.23 29.60 -1.67
N GLY A 525 24.55 29.63 -2.97
CA GLY A 525 23.78 30.37 -3.97
C GLY A 525 22.35 29.85 -4.13
N VAL A 526 22.18 28.52 -4.22
CA VAL A 526 20.88 27.88 -4.37
C VAL A 526 20.02 28.07 -3.13
N LEU A 527 20.54 27.77 -1.94
CA LEU A 527 19.78 27.91 -0.70
C LEU A 527 19.35 29.37 -0.45
N ALA A 528 20.25 30.34 -0.70
CA ALA A 528 19.90 31.76 -0.61
C ALA A 528 18.80 32.14 -1.62
N SER A 529 18.92 31.70 -2.88
CA SER A 529 17.91 31.97 -3.91
C SER A 529 16.55 31.34 -3.57
N LEU A 530 16.52 30.10 -3.07
CA LEU A 530 15.30 29.41 -2.68
C LEU A 530 14.62 30.11 -1.49
N THR A 531 15.37 30.51 -0.47
CA THR A 531 14.84 31.30 0.66
C THR A 531 14.16 32.57 0.16
N VAL A 532 14.80 33.33 -0.75
CA VAL A 532 14.24 34.57 -1.31
C VAL A 532 13.00 34.29 -2.17
N VAL A 533 13.06 33.31 -3.08
CA VAL A 533 11.94 32.98 -3.98
C VAL A 533 10.70 32.55 -3.18
N PHE A 534 10.85 31.67 -2.19
CA PHE A 534 9.72 31.25 -1.35
C PHE A 534 9.23 32.37 -0.42
N ALA A 535 10.10 33.25 0.08
CA ALA A 535 9.70 34.40 0.87
C ALA A 535 8.87 35.41 0.03
N VAL A 536 9.31 35.69 -1.21
CA VAL A 536 8.57 36.56 -2.14
C VAL A 536 7.23 35.92 -2.53
N ALA A 537 7.20 34.60 -2.76
CA ALA A 537 5.97 33.88 -3.06
C ALA A 537 4.99 33.88 -1.88
N ALA A 538 5.49 33.72 -0.65
CA ALA A 538 4.69 33.84 0.57
C ALA A 538 4.12 35.26 0.74
N TRP A 539 4.90 36.29 0.39
CA TRP A 539 4.46 37.69 0.49
C TRP A 539 3.40 38.07 -0.56
N ARG A 540 3.50 37.54 -1.78
CA ARG A 540 2.59 37.86 -2.89
C ARG A 540 1.34 36.98 -2.98
N GLY A 541 1.32 35.83 -2.31
CA GLY A 541 0.36 34.75 -2.58
C GLY A 541 -0.76 34.55 -1.58
N ARG A 542 -1.78 33.77 -2.00
CA ARG A 542 -2.86 33.26 -1.14
C ARG A 542 -2.56 31.89 -0.51
N GLN A 543 -1.48 31.23 -0.93
CA GLN A 543 -0.97 29.94 -0.39
C GLN A 543 0.27 30.20 0.49
N THR A 544 0.09 31.13 1.42
CA THR A 544 1.08 31.67 2.35
C THR A 544 1.72 30.66 3.30
N PRO A 545 1.04 29.63 3.86
CA PRO A 545 1.65 28.83 4.93
C PRO A 545 2.78 27.93 4.40
N MET A 546 2.57 27.23 3.29
CA MET A 546 3.57 26.31 2.72
C MET A 546 4.80 27.05 2.19
N CYS A 547 4.61 28.21 1.55
CA CYS A 547 5.74 29.00 1.04
C CYS A 547 6.54 29.63 2.21
N ALA A 548 5.87 30.11 3.26
CA ALA A 548 6.54 30.63 4.44
C ALA A 548 7.32 29.54 5.19
N ALA A 549 6.75 28.34 5.32
CA ALA A 549 7.42 27.17 5.87
C ALA A 549 8.70 26.83 5.10
N ALA A 550 8.59 26.77 3.77
CA ALA A 550 9.73 26.45 2.90
C ALA A 550 10.81 27.53 2.97
N ALA A 551 10.44 28.81 3.00
CA ALA A 551 11.41 29.91 3.14
C ALA A 551 12.22 29.79 4.44
N LEU A 552 11.55 29.53 5.57
CA LEU A 552 12.21 29.33 6.86
C LEU A 552 13.05 28.05 6.88
N GLY A 553 12.53 26.95 6.30
CA GLY A 553 13.28 25.71 6.13
C GLY A 553 14.58 25.91 5.36
N TRP A 554 14.52 26.55 4.20
CA TRP A 554 15.72 26.87 3.40
C TRP A 554 16.63 27.88 4.09
N ALA A 555 16.10 28.82 4.88
CA ALA A 555 16.91 29.72 5.70
C ALA A 555 17.69 28.97 6.79
N THR A 556 17.10 27.95 7.42
CA THR A 556 17.84 27.09 8.37
C THR A 556 18.94 26.30 7.69
N ALA A 557 18.64 25.70 6.53
CA ALA A 557 19.63 24.97 5.75
C ALA A 557 20.78 25.90 5.30
N LEU A 558 20.46 27.12 4.89
CA LEU A 558 21.44 28.15 4.53
C LEU A 558 22.32 28.52 5.73
N ALA A 559 21.74 28.76 6.90
CA ALA A 559 22.51 29.04 8.12
C ALA A 559 23.47 27.89 8.47
N CYS A 560 23.01 26.64 8.36
CA CYS A 560 23.87 25.48 8.54
C CYS A 560 25.01 25.41 7.50
N ALA A 561 24.69 25.61 6.22
CA ALA A 561 25.66 25.56 5.13
C ALA A 561 26.70 26.68 5.24
N VAL A 562 26.30 27.91 5.60
CA VAL A 562 27.20 29.04 5.84
C VAL A 562 28.14 28.74 6.99
N GLY A 563 27.62 28.23 8.11
CA GLY A 563 28.45 27.84 9.25
C GLY A 563 29.48 26.75 8.91
N ALA A 564 29.04 25.73 8.17
CA ALA A 564 29.91 24.65 7.70
C ALA A 564 30.97 25.16 6.69
N SER A 565 30.62 26.10 5.80
CA SER A 565 31.54 26.67 4.81
C SER A 565 32.65 27.51 5.47
N ALA A 566 32.32 28.19 6.57
CA ALA A 566 33.27 28.95 7.36
C ALA A 566 34.16 28.07 8.26
N GLY A 567 34.00 26.74 8.21
CA GLY A 567 34.73 25.80 9.06
C GLY A 567 34.37 25.92 10.55
N TRP A 568 33.22 26.49 10.88
CA TRP A 568 32.80 26.64 12.26
C TRP A 568 32.41 25.30 12.85
N ARG A 569 32.69 25.12 14.14
CA ARG A 569 32.22 23.94 14.86
C ARG A 569 30.69 23.93 14.95
N PRO A 570 30.01 22.77 14.89
CA PRO A 570 28.55 22.69 14.88
C PRO A 570 27.85 23.47 16.00
N GLU A 571 28.49 23.54 17.17
CA GLU A 571 27.93 24.19 18.36
C GLU A 571 27.88 25.71 18.21
N ILE A 572 28.78 26.30 17.41
CA ILE A 572 28.77 27.73 17.06
C ILE A 572 27.75 27.99 15.95
N VAL A 573 27.58 27.06 15.00
CA VAL A 573 26.57 27.14 13.94
C VAL A 573 25.15 27.20 14.53
N ALA A 574 24.91 26.54 15.67
CA ALA A 574 23.64 26.61 16.40
C ALA A 574 23.19 28.06 16.68
N LEU A 575 24.13 28.96 16.99
CA LEU A 575 23.83 30.38 17.26
C LEU A 575 23.35 31.12 16.01
N LEU A 576 23.92 30.79 14.84
CA LEU A 576 23.49 31.35 13.56
C LEU A 576 22.10 30.82 13.17
N VAL A 577 21.85 29.52 13.37
CA VAL A 577 20.54 28.90 13.10
C VAL A 577 19.43 29.54 13.94
N LEU A 578 19.74 29.99 15.16
CA LEU A 578 18.80 30.64 16.06
C LEU A 578 18.21 31.96 15.52
N VAL A 579 18.84 32.59 14.53
CA VAL A 579 18.27 33.76 13.85
C VAL A 579 16.92 33.42 13.18
N VAL A 580 16.75 32.18 12.71
CA VAL A 580 15.52 31.72 12.04
C VAL A 580 14.31 31.62 12.97
N PRO A 581 14.35 30.93 14.14
CA PRO A 581 13.23 30.95 15.08
C PRO A 581 12.92 32.35 15.61
N VAL A 582 13.92 33.24 15.77
CA VAL A 582 13.69 34.65 16.12
C VAL A 582 12.90 35.36 15.01
N ALA A 583 13.33 35.24 13.76
CA ALA A 583 12.63 35.81 12.61
C ALA A 583 11.20 35.25 12.48
N ALA A 584 11.02 33.93 12.67
CA ALA A 584 9.72 33.29 12.67
C ALA A 584 8.80 33.83 13.77
N ALA A 585 9.30 33.99 15.00
CA ALA A 585 8.53 34.55 16.11
C ALA A 585 8.13 36.03 15.85
N LEU A 586 9.02 36.83 15.25
CA LEU A 586 8.74 38.22 14.89
C LEU A 586 7.73 38.33 13.74
N LEU A 587 7.86 37.48 12.72
CA LEU A 587 6.95 37.42 11.58
C LEU A 587 5.56 36.95 12.03
N ALA A 588 5.49 35.90 12.84
CA ALA A 588 4.23 35.39 13.41
C ALA A 588 3.48 36.47 14.23
N ALA A 589 4.20 37.42 14.83
CA ALA A 589 3.57 38.53 15.55
C ALA A 589 2.94 39.61 14.63
N ARG A 590 3.28 39.60 13.33
CA ARG A 590 2.82 40.57 12.33
C ARG A 590 1.82 39.98 11.33
N LEU A 591 1.50 38.69 11.43
CA LEU A 591 0.60 37.98 10.53
C LEU A 591 -0.81 37.90 11.13
N ASP A 592 -1.80 38.33 10.35
CA ASP A 592 -3.22 38.29 10.75
C ASP A 592 -3.88 36.92 10.48
N ASP A 593 -3.30 36.08 9.61
CA ASP A 593 -3.86 34.79 9.23
C ASP A 593 -3.36 33.64 10.13
N SER A 594 -4.27 33.09 10.94
CA SER A 594 -4.00 32.02 11.91
C SER A 594 -3.30 30.79 11.32
N ALA A 595 -3.65 30.36 10.11
CA ALA A 595 -3.04 29.18 9.47
C ALA A 595 -1.55 29.41 9.14
N THR A 596 -1.21 30.62 8.69
CA THR A 596 0.18 31.01 8.40
C THR A 596 1.00 31.18 9.65
N THR A 597 0.41 31.82 10.67
CA THR A 597 1.04 32.04 11.97
C THR A 597 1.41 30.71 12.62
N VAL A 598 0.50 29.72 12.65
CA VAL A 598 0.80 28.38 13.17
C VAL A 598 1.92 27.73 12.37
N THR A 599 1.88 27.81 11.05
CA THR A 599 2.89 27.16 10.20
C THR A 599 4.29 27.77 10.38
N VAL A 600 4.37 29.10 10.50
CA VAL A 600 5.59 29.84 10.80
C VAL A 600 6.10 29.52 12.21
N GLU A 601 5.22 29.45 13.21
CA GLU A 601 5.59 29.09 14.58
C GLU A 601 6.12 27.64 14.66
N VAL A 602 5.47 26.69 13.99
CA VAL A 602 5.92 25.28 13.94
C VAL A 602 7.27 25.16 13.23
N THR A 603 7.44 25.80 12.08
CA THR A 603 8.73 25.76 11.35
C THR A 603 9.85 26.48 12.09
N GLY A 604 9.54 27.59 12.77
CA GLY A 604 10.45 28.22 13.72
C GLY A 604 10.83 27.30 14.88
N ALA A 605 9.87 26.59 15.48
CA ALA A 605 10.16 25.63 16.55
C ALA A 605 11.05 24.48 16.06
N VAL A 606 10.80 23.94 14.86
CA VAL A 606 11.68 22.93 14.22
C VAL A 606 13.09 23.48 14.02
N ALA A 607 13.24 24.72 13.56
CA ALA A 607 14.55 25.40 13.47
C ALA A 607 15.25 25.50 14.83
N GLY A 608 14.49 25.82 15.89
CA GLY A 608 14.99 25.82 17.27
C GLY A 608 15.46 24.44 17.74
N PHE A 609 14.76 23.37 17.39
CA PHE A 609 15.21 22.00 17.67
C PHE A 609 16.50 21.65 16.92
N VAL A 610 16.65 22.07 15.67
CA VAL A 610 17.90 21.90 14.91
C VAL A 610 19.05 22.64 15.60
N ALA A 611 18.85 23.88 16.06
CA ALA A 611 19.85 24.60 16.83
C ALA A 611 20.24 23.88 18.13
N ILE A 612 19.26 23.35 18.87
CA ILE A 612 19.52 22.56 20.08
C ILE A 612 20.34 21.31 19.75
N ALA A 613 19.99 20.57 18.69
CA ALA A 613 20.68 19.36 18.27
C ALA A 613 22.15 19.62 17.90
N LEU A 614 22.42 20.73 17.21
CA LEU A 614 23.78 21.15 16.85
C LEU A 614 24.64 21.50 18.07
N ALA A 615 24.03 21.94 19.17
CA ALA A 615 24.74 22.33 20.39
C ALA A 615 24.98 21.18 21.39
N VAL A 616 24.43 19.97 21.16
CA VAL A 616 24.45 18.85 22.12
C VAL A 616 25.86 18.45 22.56
N ALA A 617 26.85 18.56 21.66
CA ALA A 617 28.22 18.15 21.94
C ALA A 617 28.95 19.05 22.96
N ASP A 618 28.47 20.29 23.19
CA ASP A 618 29.08 21.24 24.10
C ASP A 618 28.05 21.73 25.16
N PRO A 619 28.01 21.13 26.36
CA PRO A 619 27.05 21.45 27.41
C PRO A 619 26.88 22.94 27.74
N PRO A 620 27.92 23.78 27.89
CA PRO A 620 27.75 25.22 28.12
C PRO A 620 27.05 25.96 26.97
N LEU A 621 27.33 25.60 25.70
CA LEU A 621 26.63 26.17 24.54
C LEU A 621 25.21 25.63 24.43
N LEU A 622 24.98 24.35 24.73
CA LEU A 622 23.64 23.76 24.80
C LEU A 622 22.75 24.50 25.81
N ALA A 623 23.28 24.78 27.00
CA ALA A 623 22.56 25.56 28.01
C ALA A 623 22.20 26.97 27.50
N LEU A 624 23.12 27.62 26.77
CA LEU A 624 22.87 28.94 26.18
C LEU A 624 21.80 28.87 25.08
N VAL A 625 21.87 27.90 24.16
CA VAL A 625 20.88 27.71 23.10
C VAL A 625 19.50 27.40 23.68
N LEU A 626 19.40 26.50 24.68
CA LEU A 626 18.16 26.21 25.40
C LEU A 626 17.59 27.47 26.06
N SER A 627 18.44 28.30 26.67
CA SER A 627 18.02 29.54 27.30
C SER A 627 17.45 30.54 26.29
N LEU A 628 18.09 30.67 25.12
CA LEU A 628 17.65 31.58 24.07
C LEU A 628 16.37 31.06 23.39
N CYS A 629 16.24 29.75 23.16
CA CYS A 629 14.97 29.13 22.75
C CYS A 629 13.86 29.40 23.78
N GLY A 630 14.18 29.34 25.09
CA GLY A 630 13.28 29.70 26.18
C GLY A 630 12.84 31.17 26.12
N VAL A 631 13.75 32.09 25.80
CA VAL A 631 13.43 33.52 25.59
C VAL A 631 12.50 33.71 24.39
N ILE A 632 12.75 33.02 23.27
CA ILE A 632 11.89 33.08 22.08
C ILE A 632 10.48 32.57 22.43
N ALA A 633 10.38 31.42 23.11
CA ALA A 633 9.11 30.85 23.56
C ALA A 633 8.38 31.73 24.60
N ALA A 634 9.12 32.41 25.48
CA ALA A 634 8.54 33.37 26.41
C ALA A 634 7.99 34.60 25.68
N GLY A 635 8.71 35.09 24.66
CA GLY A 635 8.27 36.19 23.81
C GLY A 635 7.01 35.87 23.00
N THR A 636 6.87 34.63 22.50
CA THR A 636 5.63 34.20 21.83
C THR A 636 4.46 34.04 22.80
N ALA A 637 4.73 33.62 24.05
CA ALA A 637 3.72 33.48 25.11
C ALA A 637 3.12 34.79 25.63
N VAL A 638 3.71 35.95 25.31
CA VAL A 638 3.14 37.28 25.61
C VAL A 638 1.80 37.49 24.89
N ARG A 639 1.60 36.81 23.75
CA ARG A 639 0.36 36.93 22.98
C ARG A 639 -0.80 36.23 23.70
N PRO A 640 -2.00 36.84 23.76
CA PRO A 640 -3.14 36.31 24.51
C PRO A 640 -3.55 34.90 24.04
N ASP A 641 -3.40 34.62 22.74
CA ASP A 641 -3.80 33.34 22.11
C ASP A 641 -2.76 32.22 22.24
N ARG A 642 -1.60 32.49 22.85
CA ARG A 642 -0.44 31.57 22.90
C ARG A 642 0.16 31.41 24.30
N ARG A 643 -0.60 31.74 25.35
CA ARG A 643 -0.14 31.64 26.75
C ARG A 643 0.36 30.24 27.14
N ASP A 644 -0.16 29.20 26.51
CA ASP A 644 0.26 27.81 26.74
C ASP A 644 1.71 27.53 26.30
N VAL A 645 2.25 28.31 25.36
CA VAL A 645 3.67 28.23 24.96
C VAL A 645 4.59 28.66 26.12
N GLY A 646 4.06 29.39 27.11
CA GLY A 646 4.77 29.75 28.33
C GLY A 646 5.22 28.52 29.13
N TYR A 647 4.50 27.40 29.07
CA TYR A 647 4.94 26.15 29.71
C TYR A 647 6.18 25.58 29.02
N ALA A 648 6.28 25.68 27.69
CA ALA A 648 7.46 25.27 26.94
C ALA A 648 8.66 26.17 27.26
N ALA A 649 8.45 27.48 27.42
CA ALA A 649 9.51 28.41 27.84
C ALA A 649 10.08 28.04 29.23
N VAL A 650 9.21 27.75 30.20
CA VAL A 650 9.63 27.31 31.55
C VAL A 650 10.41 25.99 31.46
N ALA A 651 9.93 25.02 30.70
CA ALA A 651 10.64 23.76 30.51
C ALA A 651 12.04 23.95 29.90
N LEU A 652 12.16 24.80 28.88
CA LEU A 652 13.44 25.13 28.24
C LEU A 652 14.41 25.82 29.20
N PHE A 653 13.94 26.75 30.04
CA PHE A 653 14.79 27.38 31.06
C PHE A 653 15.25 26.41 32.16
N VAL A 654 14.37 25.51 32.60
CA VAL A 654 14.73 24.45 33.55
C VAL A 654 15.78 23.52 32.94
N LEU A 655 15.58 23.07 31.70
CA LEU A 655 16.56 22.24 30.97
C LEU A 655 17.89 22.98 30.81
N ALA A 656 17.87 24.27 30.44
CA ALA A 656 19.07 25.10 30.36
C ALA A 656 19.81 25.14 31.71
N SER A 657 19.09 25.30 32.81
CA SER A 657 19.66 25.30 34.16
C SER A 657 20.30 23.95 34.52
N TRP A 658 19.64 22.83 34.21
CA TRP A 658 20.18 21.50 34.46
C TRP A 658 21.44 21.23 33.65
N VAL A 659 21.42 21.52 32.35
CA VAL A 659 22.60 21.36 31.49
C VAL A 659 23.76 22.23 31.98
N ARG A 660 23.48 23.46 32.44
CA ARG A 660 24.50 24.36 33.00
C ARG A 660 25.12 23.82 34.29
N LEU A 661 24.30 23.28 35.20
CA LEU A 661 24.77 22.68 36.45
C LEU A 661 25.57 21.41 36.19
N ALA A 662 25.15 20.60 35.21
CA ALA A 662 25.90 19.42 34.78
C ALA A 662 27.24 19.79 34.16
N ALA A 663 27.29 20.87 33.36
CA ALA A 663 28.53 21.41 32.81
C ALA A 663 29.50 21.89 33.89
N TRP A 664 29.00 22.43 35.00
CA TRP A 664 29.78 22.78 36.19
C TRP A 664 30.09 21.60 37.11
N GLN A 665 29.75 20.37 36.71
CA GLN A 665 29.93 19.14 37.49
C GLN A 665 29.34 19.22 38.91
N VAL A 666 28.23 19.94 39.06
CA VAL A 666 27.54 20.02 40.35
C VAL A 666 26.88 18.66 40.63
N GLY A 667 27.38 17.93 41.63
CA GLY A 667 26.85 16.63 42.06
C GLY A 667 25.72 16.73 43.10
N LEU A 668 25.29 17.94 43.45
CA LEU A 668 24.24 18.17 44.46
C LEU A 668 22.84 18.05 43.81
N PRO A 669 22.02 17.02 44.11
CA PRO A 669 20.66 16.89 43.58
C PRO A 669 19.77 18.09 43.93
N GLU A 670 20.08 18.82 45.00
CA GLU A 670 19.39 20.04 45.40
C GLU A 670 19.50 21.13 44.33
N ALA A 671 20.65 21.24 43.67
CA ALA A 671 20.87 22.24 42.61
C ALA A 671 19.95 22.00 41.40
N TYR A 672 19.62 20.74 41.10
CA TYR A 672 18.72 20.38 39.99
C TYR A 672 17.24 20.48 40.38
N THR A 673 16.90 20.23 41.63
CA THR A 673 15.50 20.17 42.08
C THR A 673 14.93 21.54 42.51
N LEU A 674 15.79 22.46 42.96
CA LEU A 674 15.40 23.82 43.37
C LEU A 674 14.81 24.70 42.25
N PRO A 675 15.39 24.76 41.02
CA PRO A 675 14.83 25.53 39.91
C PRO A 675 13.42 25.08 39.49
N VAL A 676 13.03 23.85 39.81
CA VAL A 676 11.69 23.30 39.55
C VAL A 676 10.75 23.58 40.72
N THR A 677 11.25 23.43 41.94
CA THR A 677 10.44 23.50 43.17
C THR A 677 10.00 24.91 43.50
N VAL A 678 10.88 25.91 43.35
CA VAL A 678 10.54 27.30 43.65
C VAL A 678 9.38 27.83 42.77
N PRO A 679 9.41 27.68 41.43
CA PRO A 679 8.27 28.05 40.59
C PRO A 679 7.01 27.23 40.87
N ALA A 680 7.12 25.91 41.13
CA ALA A 680 5.97 25.07 41.44
C ALA A 680 5.24 25.53 42.71
N LEU A 681 5.99 25.93 43.75
CA LEU A 681 5.43 26.48 44.99
C LEU A 681 4.79 27.86 44.77
N LEU A 682 5.39 28.72 43.94
CA LEU A 682 4.83 30.02 43.57
C LEU A 682 3.51 29.87 42.80
N VAL A 683 3.46 28.97 41.81
CA VAL A 683 2.23 28.66 41.05
C VAL A 683 1.17 28.06 41.96
N GLY A 684 1.55 27.12 42.84
CA GLY A 684 0.66 26.55 43.86
C GLY A 684 0.08 27.62 44.79
N ALA A 685 0.90 28.58 45.22
CA ALA A 685 0.47 29.70 46.06
C ALA A 685 -0.47 30.67 45.33
N LEU A 686 -0.18 31.01 44.08
CA LEU A 686 -1.03 31.88 43.26
C LEU A 686 -2.37 31.20 42.91
N ARG A 687 -2.35 29.90 42.59
CA ARG A 687 -3.57 29.12 42.33
C ARG A 687 -4.48 29.10 43.54
N ARG A 688 -3.91 28.90 44.74
CA ARG A 688 -4.69 28.87 45.99
C ARG A 688 -5.19 30.24 46.45
N ARG A 689 -4.56 31.33 45.99
CA ARG A 689 -5.09 32.70 46.15
C ARG A 689 -6.31 32.97 45.28
N ARG A 690 -6.40 32.34 44.09
CA ARG A 690 -7.54 32.46 43.17
C ARG A 690 -8.65 31.46 43.45
N ASP A 691 -8.30 30.27 43.91
CA ASP A 691 -9.24 29.19 44.23
C ASP A 691 -8.98 28.66 45.67
N PRO A 692 -9.72 29.16 46.67
CA PRO A 692 -9.56 28.75 48.05
C PRO A 692 -10.01 27.30 48.33
N ALA A 693 -10.71 26.65 47.40
CA ALA A 693 -11.09 25.23 47.51
C ALA A 693 -9.96 24.27 47.12
N ALA A 694 -8.87 24.77 46.51
CA ALA A 694 -7.74 23.94 46.11
C ALA A 694 -7.02 23.34 47.33
N SER A 695 -6.90 22.01 47.34
CA SER A 695 -6.25 21.28 48.44
C SER A 695 -4.75 21.60 48.51
N SER A 696 -4.20 21.67 49.72
CA SER A 696 -2.77 21.95 49.93
C SER A 696 -1.87 20.87 49.32
N TRP A 697 -2.39 19.65 49.15
CA TRP A 697 -1.68 18.50 48.59
C TRP A 697 -1.45 18.64 47.09
N THR A 698 -2.44 19.12 46.31
CA THR A 698 -2.26 19.31 44.86
C THR A 698 -1.46 20.57 44.53
N ALA A 699 -1.47 21.58 45.42
CA ALA A 699 -0.77 22.84 45.21
C ALA A 699 0.72 22.79 45.58
N TYR A 700 1.08 22.15 46.70
CA TYR A 700 2.45 22.19 47.23
C TYR A 700 3.12 20.82 47.29
N GLY A 701 2.34 19.73 47.34
CA GLY A 701 2.86 18.37 47.50
C GLY A 701 3.89 17.98 46.44
N PRO A 702 3.55 18.05 45.13
CA PRO A 702 4.47 17.67 44.05
C PRO A 702 5.78 18.47 44.06
N GLY A 703 5.73 19.78 44.28
CA GLY A 703 6.92 20.64 44.33
C GLY A 703 7.83 20.26 45.52
N LEU A 704 7.26 20.08 46.71
CA LEU A 704 8.03 19.73 47.90
C LEU A 704 8.64 18.33 47.80
N THR A 705 7.91 17.34 47.28
CA THR A 705 8.43 15.97 47.16
C THR A 705 9.60 15.87 46.17
N VAL A 706 9.60 16.68 45.11
CA VAL A 706 10.65 16.66 44.08
C VAL A 706 12.02 17.09 44.62
N THR A 707 12.09 18.00 45.59
CA THR A 707 13.37 18.37 46.23
C THR A 707 13.68 17.54 47.48
N LEU A 708 12.68 17.31 48.32
CA LEU A 708 12.91 16.71 49.64
C LEU A 708 13.28 15.22 49.56
N LEU A 709 12.69 14.47 48.63
CA LEU A 709 12.84 13.02 48.57
C LEU A 709 14.22 12.59 48.03
N PRO A 710 14.75 13.19 46.93
CA PRO A 710 16.13 12.92 46.49
C PRO A 710 17.18 13.40 47.51
N SER A 711 16.98 14.59 48.11
CA SER A 711 17.93 15.14 49.10
C SER A 711 17.97 14.30 50.39
N LEU A 712 16.82 13.77 50.84
CA LEU A 712 16.75 12.85 51.98
C LEU A 712 17.41 11.49 51.68
N ALA A 713 17.25 10.97 50.46
CA ALA A 713 17.92 9.75 50.05
C ALA A 713 19.45 9.91 50.01
N THR A 714 19.96 11.04 49.51
CA THR A 714 21.41 11.30 49.51
C THR A 714 21.97 11.56 50.90
N ALA A 715 21.19 12.20 51.79
CA ALA A 715 21.59 12.42 53.17
C ALA A 715 21.78 11.12 53.96
N TRP A 716 21.11 10.03 53.58
CA TRP A 716 21.26 8.71 54.22
C TRP A 716 22.55 7.97 53.83
N SER A 717 23.20 8.37 52.74
CA SER A 717 24.43 7.75 52.23
C SER A 717 25.70 8.56 52.50
N ASP A 718 25.56 9.85 52.82
CA ASP A 718 26.70 10.75 53.05
C ASP A 718 27.21 10.67 54.49
N ALA A 719 28.54 10.74 54.65
CA ALA A 719 29.19 10.80 55.96
C ALA A 719 29.32 12.25 56.51
N GLU A 720 29.00 13.27 55.71
CA GLU A 720 29.17 14.68 56.06
C GLU A 720 27.96 15.26 56.81
N TRP A 721 28.20 15.96 57.93
CA TRP A 721 27.16 16.45 58.84
C TRP A 721 26.40 17.69 58.35
N THR A 722 26.88 18.34 57.29
CA THR A 722 26.35 19.62 56.79
C THR A 722 24.99 19.46 56.10
N ARG A 723 24.81 18.38 55.33
CA ARG A 723 23.61 18.10 54.53
C ARG A 723 22.39 17.71 55.39
N PRO A 724 22.51 16.82 56.41
CA PRO A 724 21.42 16.55 57.36
C PRO A 724 20.99 17.81 58.14
N LEU A 725 21.94 18.66 58.56
CA LEU A 725 21.63 19.91 59.28
C LEU A 725 20.80 20.88 58.42
N LEU A 726 21.19 21.11 57.17
CA LEU A 726 20.47 21.99 56.24
C LEU A 726 19.08 21.42 55.89
N LEU A 727 18.99 20.10 55.66
CA LEU A 727 17.72 19.43 55.38
C LEU A 727 16.78 19.45 56.60
N GLY A 728 17.33 19.28 57.81
CA GLY A 728 16.60 19.40 59.07
C GLY A 728 16.09 20.81 59.32
N ALA A 729 16.92 21.84 59.09
CA ALA A 729 16.51 23.25 59.18
C ALA A 729 15.40 23.59 58.16
N ALA A 730 15.51 23.09 56.92
CA ALA A 730 14.49 23.26 55.89
C ALA A 730 13.17 22.53 56.25
N GLY A 731 13.25 21.30 56.78
CA GLY A 731 12.10 20.55 57.29
C GLY A 731 11.40 21.27 58.46
N LEU A 732 12.17 21.85 59.39
CA LEU A 732 11.66 22.66 60.49
C LEU A 732 10.98 23.94 60.00
N LEU A 733 11.55 24.65 59.02
CA LEU A 733 10.89 25.81 58.41
C LEU A 733 9.57 25.44 57.72
N LEU A 734 9.52 24.33 56.98
CA LEU A 734 8.31 23.84 56.31
C LEU A 734 7.22 23.43 57.30
N THR A 735 7.58 22.79 58.42
CA THR A 735 6.62 22.45 59.49
C THR A 735 6.04 23.68 60.16
N LEU A 736 6.88 24.65 60.52
CA LEU A 736 6.44 25.91 61.13
C LEU A 736 5.55 26.71 60.17
N LEU A 737 5.92 26.77 58.89
CA LEU A 737 5.12 27.45 57.86
C LEU A 737 3.78 26.72 57.61
N GLY A 738 3.80 25.38 57.62
CA GLY A 738 2.61 24.55 57.54
C GLY A 738 1.68 24.72 58.74
N ALA A 739 2.22 24.81 59.95
CA ALA A 739 1.47 25.07 61.18
C ALA A 739 0.88 26.48 61.20
N ARG A 740 1.68 27.51 60.88
CA ARG A 740 1.26 28.93 60.87
C ARG A 740 0.14 29.19 59.86
N HIS A 741 0.21 28.57 58.68
CA HIS A 741 -0.78 28.76 57.61
C HIS A 741 -1.86 27.65 57.55
N ARG A 742 -1.91 26.74 58.53
CA ARG A 742 -2.84 25.59 58.60
C ARG A 742 -2.84 24.74 57.33
N LEU A 743 -1.67 24.48 56.75
CA LEU A 743 -1.49 23.70 55.52
C LEU A 743 -1.01 22.28 55.85
N ARG A 744 -1.80 21.26 55.46
CA ARG A 744 -1.50 19.85 55.79
C ARG A 744 -0.28 19.31 55.05
N ALA A 745 -0.10 19.64 53.78
CA ALA A 745 0.99 19.11 52.95
C ALA A 745 2.41 19.52 53.44
N PRO A 746 2.75 20.82 53.65
CA PRO A 746 4.06 21.22 54.16
C PRO A 746 4.29 20.77 55.61
N LEU A 747 3.24 20.71 56.44
CA LEU A 747 3.35 20.22 57.82
C LEU A 747 3.73 18.74 57.86
N VAL A 748 3.08 17.90 57.05
CA VAL A 748 3.36 16.46 57.01
C VAL A 748 4.71 16.20 56.34
N LEU A 749 4.97 16.77 55.16
CA LEU A 749 6.23 16.53 54.43
C LEU A 749 7.45 17.07 55.20
N GLY A 750 7.37 18.29 55.73
CA GLY A 750 8.45 18.85 56.55
C GLY A 750 8.68 18.06 57.83
N GLY A 751 7.60 17.59 58.48
CA GLY A 751 7.67 16.85 59.74
C GLY A 751 8.24 15.45 59.55
N SER A 752 7.86 14.77 58.46
CA SER A 752 8.43 13.49 58.07
C SER A 752 9.91 13.59 57.76
N VAL A 753 10.34 14.61 57.02
CA VAL A 753 11.78 14.84 56.73
C VAL A 753 12.55 15.12 58.01
N LEU A 754 12.05 16.00 58.88
CA LEU A 754 12.69 16.31 60.18
C LEU A 754 12.83 15.06 61.06
N ALA A 755 11.78 14.22 61.11
CA ALA A 755 11.80 12.98 61.89
C ALA A 755 12.80 11.94 61.34
N LEU A 756 12.86 11.79 60.01
CA LEU A 756 13.78 10.86 59.36
C LEU A 756 15.25 11.31 59.48
N VAL A 757 15.51 12.62 59.39
CA VAL A 757 16.86 13.18 59.63
C VAL A 757 17.26 12.99 61.10
N ALA A 758 16.37 13.29 62.05
CA ALA A 758 16.65 13.08 63.47
C ALA A 758 16.89 11.59 63.80
N LEU A 759 16.13 10.67 63.16
CA LEU A 759 16.33 9.24 63.32
C LEU A 759 17.68 8.78 62.76
N HIS A 760 18.09 9.30 61.60
CA HIS A 760 19.39 8.99 61.00
C HIS A 760 20.55 9.43 61.91
N GLU A 761 20.51 10.65 62.45
CA GLU A 761 21.54 11.16 63.36
C GLU A 761 21.56 10.42 64.72
N LEU A 762 20.40 9.98 65.21
CA LEU A 762 20.31 9.20 66.44
C LEU A 762 20.68 7.72 66.24
N ALA A 763 20.66 7.19 65.01
CA ALA A 763 20.96 5.79 64.72
C ALA A 763 22.32 5.32 65.26
N PRO A 764 23.46 6.01 65.04
CA PRO A 764 24.74 5.57 65.58
C PRO A 764 24.77 5.54 67.12
N TYR A 765 24.11 6.51 67.79
CA TYR A 765 24.00 6.53 69.25
C TYR A 765 23.07 5.43 69.78
N LEU A 766 21.98 5.15 69.07
CA LEU A 766 21.07 4.05 69.41
C LEU A 766 21.76 2.69 69.25
N VAL A 767 22.59 2.51 68.23
CA VAL A 767 23.42 1.31 68.03
C VAL A 767 24.44 1.17 69.16
N GLN A 768 25.14 2.25 69.54
CA GLN A 768 26.07 2.22 70.68
C GLN A 768 25.38 1.88 72.01
N VAL A 769 24.18 2.40 72.24
CA VAL A 769 23.39 2.07 73.44
C VAL A 769 22.86 0.64 73.38
N THR A 770 22.49 0.13 72.20
CA THR A 770 22.03 -1.27 72.04
C THR A 770 23.16 -2.29 72.09
N ASP A 771 24.37 -1.95 71.65
CA ASP A 771 25.57 -2.77 71.82
C ASP A 771 26.00 -2.84 73.30
N ALA A 772 25.73 -1.79 74.08
CA ALA A 772 25.93 -1.79 75.53
C ALA A 772 24.82 -2.52 76.32
N LEU A 773 23.67 -2.80 75.69
CA LEU A 773 22.54 -3.48 76.30
C LEU A 773 22.57 -4.99 75.98
N PRO A 774 22.16 -5.86 76.92
CA PRO A 774 21.98 -7.27 76.62
C PRO A 774 20.98 -7.49 75.46
N ARG A 775 21.29 -8.39 74.52
CA ARG A 775 20.52 -8.61 73.26
C ARG A 775 19.02 -8.88 73.43
N TRP A 776 18.56 -9.22 74.64
CA TRP A 776 17.15 -9.47 74.98
C TRP A 776 16.36 -8.20 75.35
N VAL A 777 17.02 -7.07 75.62
CA VAL A 777 16.37 -5.81 76.02
C VAL A 777 15.63 -5.11 74.86
N PRO A 778 16.17 -5.01 73.63
CA PRO A 778 15.46 -4.38 72.52
C PRO A 778 14.09 -5.01 72.19
N PRO A 779 13.94 -6.36 72.09
CA PRO A 779 12.61 -6.96 71.87
C PRO A 779 11.68 -6.80 73.09
N ALA A 780 12.22 -6.75 74.31
CA ALA A 780 11.41 -6.49 75.51
C ALA A 780 10.85 -5.07 75.52
N LEU A 781 11.66 -4.06 75.16
CA LEU A 781 11.22 -2.67 75.00
C LEU A 781 10.21 -2.52 73.86
N ALA A 782 10.44 -3.18 72.71
CA ALA A 782 9.48 -3.20 71.61
C ALA A 782 8.13 -3.81 72.04
N GLY A 783 8.16 -4.90 72.81
CA GLY A 783 6.98 -5.53 73.40
C GLY A 783 6.24 -4.62 74.40
N LEU A 784 6.98 -3.91 75.26
CA LEU A 784 6.43 -2.94 76.21
C LEU A 784 5.79 -1.74 75.51
N LEU A 785 6.40 -1.27 74.42
CA LEU A 785 5.90 -0.16 73.61
C LEU A 785 4.64 -0.57 72.83
N LEU A 786 4.60 -1.79 72.28
CA LEU A 786 3.37 -2.36 71.68
C LEU A 786 2.25 -2.55 72.71
N LEU A 787 2.58 -2.97 73.93
CA LEU A 787 1.62 -3.05 75.04
C LEU A 787 1.09 -1.67 75.46
N ALA A 788 1.95 -0.65 75.54
CA ALA A 788 1.55 0.72 75.84
C ALA A 788 0.70 1.36 74.73
N LEU A 789 1.03 1.09 73.45
CA LEU A 789 0.21 1.52 72.31
C LEU A 789 -1.14 0.79 72.27
N GLY A 790 -1.13 -0.51 72.54
CA GLY A 790 -2.34 -1.31 72.69
C GLY A 790 -3.23 -0.78 73.82
N ALA A 791 -2.64 -0.44 74.98
CA ALA A 791 -3.35 0.11 76.13
C ALA A 791 -3.95 1.50 75.86
N THR A 792 -3.23 2.38 75.16
CA THR A 792 -3.73 3.71 74.79
C THR A 792 -4.80 3.65 73.70
N TYR A 793 -4.73 2.69 72.78
CA TYR A 793 -5.80 2.42 71.82
C TYR A 793 -7.07 1.94 72.54
N GLU A 794 -6.93 1.04 73.50
CA GLU A 794 -8.04 0.53 74.30
C GLU A 794 -8.67 1.63 75.19
N GLN A 795 -7.86 2.53 75.75
CA GLN A 795 -8.33 3.73 76.45
C GLN A 795 -9.14 4.65 75.54
N ARG A 796 -8.65 4.98 74.34
CA ARG A 796 -9.42 5.81 73.38
C ARG A 796 -10.73 5.15 72.96
N LEU A 797 -10.74 3.83 72.79
CA LEU A 797 -11.94 3.08 72.43
C LEU A 797 -12.95 3.03 73.60
N ARG A 798 -12.46 2.93 74.84
CA ARG A 798 -13.30 3.01 76.05
C ARG A 798 -13.85 4.42 76.24
N ASP A 799 -13.07 5.48 76.02
CA ASP A 799 -13.55 6.86 76.11
C ASP A 799 -14.63 7.16 75.05
N VAL A 800 -14.46 6.67 73.82
CA VAL A 800 -15.49 6.78 72.78
C VAL A 800 -16.78 6.02 73.17
N ARG A 801 -16.66 4.84 73.78
CA ARG A 801 -17.83 4.09 74.28
C ARG A 801 -18.50 4.79 75.47
N ARG A 802 -17.71 5.39 76.37
CA ARG A 802 -18.20 6.14 77.53
C ARG A 802 -18.89 7.43 77.11
N VAL A 803 -18.35 8.14 76.12
CA VAL A 803 -19.00 9.30 75.49
C VAL A 803 -20.30 8.89 74.79
N ARG A 804 -20.33 7.74 74.13
CA ARG A 804 -21.56 7.18 73.52
C ARG A 804 -22.61 6.82 74.57
N GLU A 805 -22.22 6.28 75.73
CA GLU A 805 -23.13 5.96 76.84
C GLU A 805 -23.60 7.19 77.62
N VAL A 806 -22.81 8.28 77.66
CA VAL A 806 -23.22 9.57 78.23
C VAL A 806 -24.17 10.29 77.29
N LEU A 807 -23.87 10.33 75.99
CA LEU A 807 -24.80 10.87 74.96
C LEU A 807 -26.09 10.06 74.86
N GLY A 808 -26.01 8.73 75.02
CA GLY A 808 -27.19 7.86 75.07
C GLY A 808 -28.03 7.99 76.34
N ARG A 809 -27.56 8.70 77.38
CA ARG A 809 -28.32 9.03 78.60
C ARG A 809 -28.86 10.47 78.63
N MET A 810 -28.53 11.28 77.62
CA MET A 810 -29.04 12.64 77.44
C MET A 810 -30.14 12.76 76.37
N ASN A 811 -30.49 11.64 75.73
CA ASN A 811 -31.75 11.44 75.01
C ASN A 811 -32.64 10.52 75.86
#